data_AF-D2VVP2-F1
#
_entry.id   AF-D2VVP2-F1
#
_cell.length_a   1.000
_cell.length_b   1.000
_cell.length_c   1.000
_cell.angle_alpha   90.00
_cell.angle_beta   90.00
_cell.angle_gamma   90.00
#
_symmetry.space_group_name_H-M   'P 1'
#
loop_
_entity.id
_entity.type
_entity.pdbx_description
1 polymer ?
#
loop_
_entity_poly.entity_id
_entity_poly.type
_entity_poly.pdbx_seq_one_letter_code
_entity_poly.pdbx_strand_id
1 'polypeptide(L)'
;MASSPEIVEVVDSSSTIDNSEQKSSLIPSTDHNSWLTPVSINQLLHKAQQEKEEEENKEENTDPKKKKKKIRWYHTKCFIYFAAIILAAISILTIIISYVLFVRHNHLLFVCNSAEFIVVSFFEVIILICAAIVAFKLNEWYKQHHSEVAESDEDLKLKYSDNLARDKLIMKFQNTSVVISLCLLTIFTLIYLALFVILLYGISKTTPSLSGVEYYTPIQHETVIEKEKTSGVFHIHAKTDYELFFAQGVVTAKERLFQMEIMRRMGRGTLSALIGEDALELDKWSRTLGLLRNSKNHLQDLDYRANLTLTAFFDGVNSYLKTNPKMPPEYWLIFNKKTIHKFEVVDALVFWKLAALDISTNIFMEKVRFNSLRKNNTLAHTMEFYPTYPRSWPEQFKKTDLNIQATQEEIDALEERFTNNFGAFMPKNEQSDNDNNNDGDGDIVPEDPEDPIVQEGFTRKLRKIKKNHPAVYNSIESFFNKKSHESYFASNAWAVHGSKTKNGKPILANDPHMKLTAPLPFIMFHLVSEESGLDTIGATYPLIPGIVIGRNKNSSWAITSSGSDVQDLFVLDQISDSTYVVNGTEHDYVTHQEEIHFDNTQSVTIHVKDSIYGPVVNTLLGWEDIQEVVALSWTGIKDNDTSLNAVIGIMYQNNWPQFHENMRHLVSPPMNYIYTDAENICSLVAGMVPIRKYGHTGLFPVSGNGTFDYEGYVPYEKMPYVCNPERKFVVAANARIEPPGYPYYLGADVGTKYRLERIEDLLSSNKTFNITNMVDIQLDTYSKLFFDLKPFISKLKNTSLTFQEEVIRKDLEKWDGYLILGSKQASLFEMFHTKLWNMSYADLGVENSNIIYIKNALNKTGRCSPNLPKTCMSYAVSAFKQSIADLKVLSKSTEIPSWGVGIHSTTYFHPVFHSYAFSCACDKRHYVPGGTDTINFSRVTETNLDSSHGVAFRQITSMSDADGDLFITPLGQSANWLDYDYHSNLQIFAEGRYHSLKRKNYKVTSTLTLKPKVSQ
;
A
#
# COMPACT_ATOMS: atom_id res chain seq x y z
N MET A 1 62.55 -1.59 -7.00
CA MET A 1 62.32 -2.63 -8.04
C MET A 1 60.96 -2.28 -8.64
N ALA A 2 60.86 -1.55 -9.77
CA ALA A 2 61.37 -1.87 -11.11
C ALA A 2 60.80 -3.23 -11.59
N SER A 3 60.06 -3.35 -12.70
CA SER A 3 59.67 -2.34 -13.70
C SER A 3 58.47 -2.78 -14.56
N SER A 4 57.81 -1.81 -15.21
CA SER A 4 57.00 -1.91 -16.44
C SER A 4 57.85 -2.42 -17.65
N PRO A 5 57.35 -2.73 -18.88
CA PRO A 5 56.25 -2.03 -19.59
C PRO A 5 55.38 -2.78 -20.67
N GLU A 6 54.45 -1.99 -21.25
CA GLU A 6 53.99 -1.87 -22.67
C GLU A 6 53.28 -3.02 -23.44
N ILE A 7 52.02 -2.85 -23.90
CA ILE A 7 51.46 -2.19 -25.14
C ILE A 7 51.76 -2.95 -26.47
N VAL A 8 50.70 -3.35 -27.20
CA VAL A 8 50.42 -3.17 -28.67
C VAL A 8 49.50 -4.27 -29.24
N GLU A 9 48.33 -3.79 -29.66
CA GLU A 9 47.34 -4.15 -30.69
C GLU A 9 47.69 -5.03 -31.94
N VAL A 10 46.64 -5.45 -32.68
CA VAL A 10 46.56 -5.85 -34.12
C VAL A 10 46.46 -7.37 -34.53
N VAL A 11 45.20 -7.78 -34.81
CA VAL A 11 44.62 -8.42 -36.03
C VAL A 11 45.28 -9.63 -36.79
N ASP A 12 44.45 -10.67 -36.95
CA ASP A 12 44.23 -11.62 -38.09
C ASP A 12 44.79 -13.06 -38.21
N SER A 13 43.84 -13.92 -38.61
CA SER A 13 43.91 -15.05 -39.56
C SER A 13 44.73 -16.35 -39.33
N SER A 14 43.97 -17.46 -39.41
CA SER A 14 44.28 -18.72 -40.11
C SER A 14 45.34 -19.73 -39.61
N SER A 15 44.82 -20.80 -38.99
CA SER A 15 44.90 -22.20 -39.46
C SER A 15 46.14 -23.10 -39.26
N THR A 16 45.86 -24.41 -39.08
CA THR A 16 46.73 -25.61 -39.24
C THR A 16 47.67 -25.99 -38.08
N ILE A 17 47.93 -27.27 -37.73
CA ILE A 17 47.32 -28.61 -38.05
C ILE A 17 47.82 -29.66 -37.01
N ASP A 18 47.07 -30.78 -36.83
CA ASP A 18 47.38 -32.12 -36.26
C ASP A 18 48.16 -32.29 -34.92
N ASN A 19 47.76 -33.14 -33.96
CA ASN A 19 47.26 -34.55 -33.91
C ASN A 19 48.35 -35.64 -33.85
N SER A 20 48.25 -36.52 -32.84
CA SER A 20 48.40 -38.00 -32.90
C SER A 20 48.11 -38.58 -31.50
N GLU A 21 47.05 -39.38 -31.28
CA GLU A 21 46.96 -40.86 -31.48
C GLU A 21 47.53 -41.68 -30.27
N GLN A 22 47.09 -42.90 -29.89
CA GLN A 22 46.24 -43.92 -30.56
C GLN A 22 45.73 -45.06 -29.61
N LYS A 23 44.95 -46.01 -30.19
CA LYS A 23 44.62 -47.42 -29.79
C LYS A 23 43.31 -47.68 -29.02
N SER A 24 42.51 -48.73 -29.28
CA SER A 24 42.45 -49.79 -30.34
C SER A 24 41.24 -50.75 -30.09
N SER A 25 40.63 -51.52 -31.00
CA SER A 25 40.52 -51.55 -32.49
C SER A 25 39.69 -52.78 -32.96
N LEU A 26 39.00 -52.72 -34.12
CA LEU A 26 38.59 -53.79 -35.09
C LEU A 26 37.12 -53.60 -35.61
N ILE A 27 36.69 -53.65 -36.89
CA ILE A 27 37.23 -54.03 -38.24
C ILE A 27 37.01 -55.55 -38.56
N PRO A 28 36.39 -55.98 -39.70
CA PRO A 28 36.74 -55.55 -41.07
C PRO A 28 35.65 -55.24 -42.16
N SER A 29 35.97 -54.22 -42.97
CA SER A 29 35.86 -53.97 -44.45
C SER A 29 34.81 -54.69 -45.35
N THR A 30 34.30 -54.14 -46.47
CA THR A 30 34.93 -53.32 -47.57
C THR A 30 33.99 -52.29 -48.27
N ASP A 31 34.57 -51.44 -49.14
CA ASP A 31 34.01 -50.24 -49.84
C ASP A 31 32.81 -50.37 -50.82
N HIS A 32 31.98 -49.31 -50.94
CA HIS A 32 31.98 -48.35 -52.09
C HIS A 32 30.78 -47.35 -52.13
N ASN A 33 31.09 -46.07 -52.43
CA ASN A 33 30.33 -44.96 -53.05
C ASN A 33 28.77 -44.92 -53.21
N SER A 34 28.22 -43.70 -53.00
CA SER A 34 27.23 -42.94 -53.82
C SER A 34 25.73 -42.73 -53.43
N TRP A 35 25.37 -41.44 -53.24
CA TRP A 35 24.15 -40.68 -53.68
C TRP A 35 22.70 -40.91 -53.13
N LEU A 36 22.00 -39.76 -52.91
CA LEU A 36 20.54 -39.42 -53.08
C LEU A 36 19.42 -39.67 -52.02
N THR A 37 19.04 -38.55 -51.35
CA THR A 37 17.69 -37.90 -51.21
C THR A 37 16.43 -38.59 -50.58
N PRO A 38 15.49 -37.80 -50.01
CA PRO A 38 14.34 -38.29 -49.22
C PRO A 38 13.00 -38.42 -50.00
N VAL A 39 12.07 -39.22 -49.48
CA VAL A 39 10.67 -39.33 -49.95
C VAL A 39 9.69 -39.13 -48.79
N SER A 40 8.63 -38.35 -49.00
CA SER A 40 7.66 -37.98 -47.96
C SER A 40 6.32 -38.72 -48.09
N ILE A 41 5.77 -39.15 -46.95
CA ILE A 41 4.49 -39.87 -46.81
C ILE A 41 3.29 -39.07 -47.39
N ASN A 42 3.42 -37.75 -47.54
CA ASN A 42 2.40 -36.88 -48.14
C ASN A 42 1.99 -37.28 -49.56
N GLN A 43 2.86 -37.93 -50.36
CA GLN A 43 2.52 -38.33 -51.73
C GLN A 43 1.54 -39.51 -51.81
N LEU A 44 1.43 -40.34 -50.76
CA LEU A 44 0.49 -41.48 -50.74
C LEU A 44 -0.91 -41.06 -50.29
N LEU A 45 -1.02 -40.10 -49.36
CA LEU A 45 -2.31 -39.54 -48.92
C LEU A 45 -2.98 -38.71 -50.03
N HIS A 46 -2.20 -37.98 -50.83
CA HIS A 46 -2.75 -37.14 -51.90
C HIS A 46 -3.39 -37.97 -53.04
N LYS A 47 -2.89 -39.19 -53.28
CA LYS A 47 -3.38 -40.07 -54.35
C LYS A 47 -4.71 -40.76 -54.00
N ALA A 48 -4.83 -41.26 -52.77
CA ALA A 48 -6.06 -41.86 -52.25
C ALA A 48 -7.24 -40.87 -52.12
N GLN A 49 -6.96 -39.56 -52.19
CA GLN A 49 -7.97 -38.51 -52.11
C GLN A 49 -8.47 -38.06 -53.49
N GLN A 50 -7.60 -38.07 -54.52
CA GLN A 50 -8.00 -37.81 -55.91
C GLN A 50 -8.86 -38.95 -56.49
N GLU A 51 -8.52 -40.20 -56.20
CA GLU A 51 -9.29 -41.38 -56.66
C GLU A 51 -10.73 -41.42 -56.10
N LYS A 52 -11.03 -40.64 -55.04
CA LYS A 52 -12.38 -40.51 -54.47
C LYS A 52 -13.18 -39.32 -55.01
N GLU A 53 -12.51 -38.25 -55.46
CA GLU A 53 -13.16 -37.08 -56.07
C GLU A 53 -13.55 -37.32 -57.54
N GLU A 54 -12.98 -38.32 -58.22
CA GLU A 54 -13.37 -38.71 -59.58
C GLU A 54 -14.63 -39.61 -59.66
N GLU A 55 -14.97 -40.36 -58.59
CA GLU A 55 -16.21 -41.15 -58.53
C GLU A 55 -17.43 -40.29 -58.14
N GLU A 56 -17.31 -39.36 -57.18
CA GLU A 56 -18.46 -38.53 -56.74
C GLU A 56 -18.92 -37.50 -57.80
N ASN A 57 -18.09 -37.18 -58.80
CA ASN A 57 -18.43 -36.19 -59.83
C ASN A 57 -19.27 -36.73 -61.01
N LYS A 58 -19.55 -38.04 -61.10
CA LYS A 58 -20.28 -38.65 -62.24
C LYS A 58 -21.79 -38.80 -62.09
N GLU A 59 -22.39 -38.59 -60.92
CA GLU A 59 -23.85 -38.74 -60.70
C GLU A 59 -24.61 -37.47 -60.26
N GLU A 60 -23.95 -36.34 -59.98
CA GLU A 60 -24.62 -35.23 -59.26
C GLU A 60 -25.12 -34.03 -60.11
N ASN A 61 -25.37 -34.20 -61.42
CA ASN A 61 -25.69 -33.06 -62.32
C ASN A 61 -27.13 -32.99 -62.86
N THR A 62 -28.07 -33.81 -62.38
CA THR A 62 -29.46 -33.88 -62.89
C THR A 62 -30.57 -33.41 -61.94
N ASP A 63 -30.29 -33.11 -60.66
CA ASP A 63 -31.31 -32.58 -59.72
C ASP A 63 -31.20 -31.03 -59.50
N PRO A 64 -32.15 -30.22 -60.02
CA PRO A 64 -32.18 -28.78 -59.78
C PRO A 64 -32.41 -28.36 -58.31
N LYS A 65 -32.90 -29.24 -57.43
CA LYS A 65 -32.99 -28.96 -55.98
C LYS A 65 -31.61 -28.99 -55.31
N LYS A 66 -30.73 -29.94 -55.67
CA LYS A 66 -29.33 -29.96 -55.21
C LYS A 66 -28.55 -28.73 -55.68
N LYS A 67 -28.69 -28.32 -56.95
CA LYS A 67 -27.99 -27.15 -57.53
C LYS A 67 -28.31 -25.84 -56.76
N LYS A 68 -29.58 -25.62 -56.39
CA LYS A 68 -30.01 -24.51 -55.50
C LYS A 68 -29.44 -24.58 -54.08
N LYS A 69 -29.23 -25.78 -53.54
CA LYS A 69 -28.62 -25.98 -52.21
C LYS A 69 -27.11 -25.67 -52.24
N LYS A 70 -26.41 -26.10 -53.31
CA LYS A 70 -25.00 -25.78 -53.60
C LYS A 70 -24.80 -24.25 -53.72
N ILE A 71 -25.61 -23.55 -54.52
CA ILE A 71 -25.53 -22.08 -54.69
C ILE A 71 -25.74 -21.32 -53.37
N ARG A 72 -26.76 -21.70 -52.56
CA ARG A 72 -26.93 -21.12 -51.21
C ARG A 72 -25.72 -21.36 -50.30
N TRP A 73 -25.11 -22.54 -50.38
CA TRP A 73 -23.90 -22.88 -49.61
C TRP A 73 -22.69 -22.05 -50.04
N TYR A 74 -22.46 -21.86 -51.35
CA TYR A 74 -21.41 -20.98 -51.87
C TYR A 74 -21.60 -19.51 -51.46
N HIS A 75 -22.81 -18.94 -51.59
CA HIS A 75 -23.09 -17.56 -51.13
C HIS A 75 -22.92 -17.39 -49.62
N THR A 76 -23.24 -18.41 -48.82
CA THR A 76 -23.01 -18.39 -47.37
C THR A 76 -21.51 -18.40 -47.05
N LYS A 77 -20.72 -19.22 -47.77
CA LYS A 77 -19.26 -19.23 -47.64
C LYS A 77 -18.60 -17.92 -48.06
N CYS A 78 -18.97 -17.34 -49.21
CA CYS A 78 -18.42 -16.05 -49.65
C CYS A 78 -18.71 -14.92 -48.63
N PHE A 79 -19.88 -14.91 -47.99
CA PHE A 79 -20.19 -13.95 -46.93
C PHE A 79 -19.29 -14.16 -45.69
N ILE A 80 -19.07 -15.41 -45.27
CA ILE A 80 -18.14 -15.74 -44.18
C ILE A 80 -16.70 -15.31 -44.51
N TYR A 81 -16.25 -15.50 -45.76
CA TYR A 81 -14.91 -15.07 -46.19
C TYR A 81 -14.75 -13.55 -46.27
N PHE A 82 -15.78 -12.82 -46.73
CA PHE A 82 -15.73 -11.35 -46.73
C PHE A 82 -15.72 -10.77 -45.31
N ALA A 83 -16.48 -11.37 -44.39
CA ALA A 83 -16.43 -11.04 -42.97
C ALA A 83 -15.03 -11.34 -42.36
N ALA A 84 -14.42 -12.48 -42.70
CA ALA A 84 -13.07 -12.83 -42.26
C ALA A 84 -11.99 -11.85 -42.77
N ILE A 85 -12.11 -11.36 -44.01
CA ILE A 85 -11.19 -10.34 -44.57
C ILE A 85 -11.35 -8.98 -43.87
N ILE A 86 -12.57 -8.59 -43.51
CA ILE A 86 -12.81 -7.37 -42.72
C ILE A 86 -12.24 -7.52 -41.31
N LEU A 87 -12.47 -8.65 -40.64
CA LEU A 87 -11.89 -8.95 -39.34
C LEU A 87 -10.36 -8.94 -39.38
N ALA A 88 -9.75 -9.55 -40.40
CA ALA A 88 -8.31 -9.50 -40.65
C ALA A 88 -7.78 -8.06 -40.79
N ALA A 89 -8.48 -7.20 -41.53
CA ALA A 89 -8.09 -5.79 -41.70
C ALA A 89 -8.23 -4.99 -40.40
N ILE A 90 -9.26 -5.27 -39.58
CA ILE A 90 -9.43 -4.71 -38.24
C ILE A 90 -8.24 -5.12 -37.36
N SER A 91 -7.96 -6.43 -37.25
CA SER A 91 -6.84 -6.96 -36.45
C SER A 91 -5.51 -6.32 -36.84
N ILE A 92 -5.21 -6.18 -38.13
CA ILE A 92 -3.98 -5.53 -38.62
C ILE A 92 -3.94 -4.06 -38.21
N LEU A 93 -5.06 -3.32 -38.31
CA LEU A 93 -5.12 -1.93 -37.87
C LEU A 93 -4.96 -1.81 -36.35
N THR A 94 -5.57 -2.70 -35.55
CA THR A 94 -5.43 -2.77 -34.10
C THR A 94 -3.99 -3.10 -33.70
N ILE A 95 -3.31 -4.00 -34.41
CA ILE A 95 -1.89 -4.34 -34.20
C ILE A 95 -0.99 -3.14 -34.53
N ILE A 96 -1.23 -2.46 -35.66
CA ILE A 96 -0.45 -1.26 -36.04
C ILE A 96 -0.64 -0.13 -35.03
N ILE A 97 -1.89 0.12 -34.58
CA ILE A 97 -2.18 1.11 -33.54
C ILE A 97 -1.52 0.70 -32.21
N SER A 98 -1.61 -0.57 -31.81
CA SER A 98 -0.95 -1.08 -30.60
C SER A 98 0.57 -0.97 -30.67
N TYR A 99 1.16 -1.20 -31.84
CA TYR A 99 2.59 -1.04 -32.09
C TYR A 99 3.02 0.44 -32.07
N VAL A 100 2.22 1.34 -32.66
CA VAL A 100 2.47 2.80 -32.59
C VAL A 100 2.31 3.32 -31.15
N LEU A 101 1.34 2.80 -30.38
CA LEU A 101 1.21 3.08 -28.96
C LEU A 101 2.43 2.58 -28.18
N PHE A 102 2.86 1.33 -28.41
CA PHE A 102 4.05 0.73 -27.79
C PHE A 102 5.33 1.51 -28.08
N VAL A 103 5.56 1.93 -29.33
CA VAL A 103 6.76 2.67 -29.76
C VAL A 103 6.76 4.13 -29.31
N ARG A 104 5.59 4.73 -29.03
CA ARG A 104 5.48 6.17 -28.72
C ARG A 104 5.15 6.48 -27.25
N HIS A 105 4.49 5.58 -26.53
CA HIS A 105 4.13 5.71 -25.11
C HIS A 105 4.36 4.38 -24.37
N ASN A 106 5.47 4.28 -23.63
CA ASN A 106 5.83 3.11 -22.84
C ASN A 106 4.68 2.62 -21.92
N HIS A 107 4.35 1.34 -22.05
CA HIS A 107 3.63 0.48 -21.08
C HIS A 107 2.18 0.81 -20.62
N LEU A 108 1.59 1.95 -21.00
CA LEU A 108 0.33 2.45 -20.40
C LEU A 108 -0.95 1.60 -20.60
N LEU A 109 -0.99 0.63 -21.53
CA LEU A 109 -2.23 -0.07 -21.92
C LEU A 109 -2.22 -1.61 -21.84
N PHE A 110 -1.07 -2.25 -21.64
CA PHE A 110 -0.95 -3.72 -21.82
C PHE A 110 -1.23 -4.56 -20.55
N VAL A 111 -1.57 -3.94 -19.43
CA VAL A 111 -1.59 -4.59 -18.10
C VAL A 111 -2.95 -5.19 -17.74
N CYS A 112 -4.07 -4.73 -18.32
CA CYS A 112 -5.40 -5.05 -17.79
C CYS A 112 -5.98 -6.43 -18.16
N ASN A 113 -5.38 -7.22 -19.06
CA ASN A 113 -5.63 -8.67 -19.17
C ASN A 113 -4.69 -9.35 -20.20
N SER A 114 -3.54 -9.88 -19.77
CA SER A 114 -2.65 -10.63 -20.67
C SER A 114 -3.29 -11.92 -21.19
N ALA A 115 -4.06 -12.64 -20.35
CA ALA A 115 -4.72 -13.87 -20.76
C ALA A 115 -5.78 -13.64 -21.85
N GLU A 116 -6.72 -12.72 -21.64
CA GLU A 116 -7.79 -12.47 -22.62
C GLU A 116 -7.27 -11.76 -23.88
N PHE A 117 -6.34 -10.81 -23.76
CA PHE A 117 -5.81 -10.11 -24.93
C PHE A 117 -4.90 -11.02 -25.77
N ILE A 118 -4.13 -11.93 -25.15
CA ILE A 118 -3.42 -12.98 -25.89
C ILE A 118 -4.42 -13.97 -26.49
N VAL A 119 -5.45 -14.42 -25.78
CA VAL A 119 -6.46 -15.32 -26.35
C VAL A 119 -7.16 -14.68 -27.56
N VAL A 120 -7.61 -13.42 -27.47
CA VAL A 120 -8.19 -12.69 -28.61
C VAL A 120 -7.17 -12.55 -29.74
N SER A 121 -5.93 -12.13 -29.46
CA SER A 121 -4.88 -12.01 -30.48
C SER A 121 -4.52 -13.36 -31.13
N PHE A 122 -4.56 -14.45 -30.37
CA PHE A 122 -4.23 -15.80 -30.85
C PHE A 122 -5.39 -16.39 -31.67
N PHE A 123 -6.64 -16.13 -31.28
CA PHE A 123 -7.81 -16.42 -32.13
C PHE A 123 -7.81 -15.58 -33.40
N GLU A 124 -7.46 -14.30 -33.34
CA GLU A 124 -7.32 -13.43 -34.52
C GLU A 124 -6.20 -13.91 -35.47
N VAL A 125 -5.05 -14.32 -34.94
CA VAL A 125 -3.95 -14.93 -35.72
C VAL A 125 -4.36 -16.28 -36.31
N ILE A 126 -5.09 -17.13 -35.59
CA ILE A 126 -5.63 -18.38 -36.14
C ILE A 126 -6.66 -18.09 -37.24
N ILE A 127 -7.56 -17.11 -37.06
CA ILE A 127 -8.53 -16.68 -38.07
C ILE A 127 -7.81 -16.13 -39.32
N LEU A 128 -6.74 -15.34 -39.14
CA LEU A 128 -5.86 -14.85 -40.22
C LEU A 128 -5.19 -16.00 -41.00
N ILE A 129 -4.61 -16.99 -40.30
CA ILE A 129 -3.95 -18.16 -40.92
C ILE A 129 -4.99 -19.02 -41.66
N CYS A 130 -6.14 -19.28 -41.06
CA CYS A 130 -7.24 -20.01 -41.71
C CYS A 130 -7.77 -19.26 -42.94
N ALA A 131 -7.94 -17.94 -42.86
CA ALA A 131 -8.37 -17.11 -43.99
C ALA A 131 -7.33 -17.11 -45.12
N ALA A 132 -6.04 -17.02 -44.81
CA ALA A 132 -4.96 -17.06 -45.79
C ALA A 132 -4.85 -18.42 -46.51
N ILE A 133 -4.90 -19.53 -45.76
CA ILE A 133 -4.89 -20.89 -46.33
C ILE A 133 -6.10 -21.12 -47.25
N VAL A 134 -7.28 -20.63 -46.84
CA VAL A 134 -8.50 -20.75 -47.65
C VAL A 134 -8.47 -19.85 -48.88
N ALA A 135 -7.97 -18.61 -48.77
CA ALA A 135 -7.77 -17.71 -49.91
C ALA A 135 -6.77 -18.28 -50.94
N PHE A 136 -5.69 -18.92 -50.47
CA PHE A 136 -4.73 -19.60 -51.33
C PHE A 136 -5.37 -20.76 -52.10
N LYS A 137 -6.12 -21.64 -51.41
CA LYS A 137 -6.88 -22.73 -52.08
C LYS A 137 -7.98 -22.21 -53.00
N LEU A 138 -8.60 -21.06 -52.70
CA LEU A 138 -9.58 -20.42 -53.58
C LEU A 138 -8.94 -19.85 -54.87
N ASN A 139 -7.72 -19.32 -54.79
CA ASN A 139 -7.00 -18.83 -55.96
C ASN A 139 -6.57 -19.99 -56.89
N GLU A 140 -6.08 -21.10 -56.32
CA GLU A 140 -5.80 -22.34 -57.06
C GLU A 140 -7.08 -22.90 -57.72
N TRP A 141 -8.18 -22.99 -56.97
CA TRP A 141 -9.45 -23.49 -57.49
C TRP A 141 -10.05 -22.58 -58.59
N TYR A 142 -10.00 -21.26 -58.40
CA TYR A 142 -10.45 -20.26 -59.37
C TYR A 142 -9.64 -20.35 -60.68
N LYS A 143 -8.32 -20.57 -60.60
CA LYS A 143 -7.48 -20.84 -61.78
C LYS A 143 -7.82 -22.16 -62.48
N GLN A 144 -8.19 -23.20 -61.73
CA GLN A 144 -8.58 -24.49 -62.32
C GLN A 144 -9.95 -24.48 -63.01
N HIS A 145 -10.92 -23.67 -62.55
CA HIS A 145 -12.33 -23.79 -62.96
C HIS A 145 -12.86 -22.63 -63.81
N HIS A 146 -12.02 -21.67 -64.20
CA HIS A 146 -12.47 -20.52 -65.00
C HIS A 146 -12.66 -20.78 -66.50
N SER A 147 -12.34 -21.99 -66.98
CA SER A 147 -12.38 -22.35 -68.40
C SER A 147 -13.60 -23.16 -68.85
N GLU A 148 -14.56 -23.49 -67.98
CA GLU A 148 -15.65 -24.45 -68.28
C GLU A 148 -17.10 -23.91 -68.16
N VAL A 149 -17.32 -22.60 -68.01
CA VAL A 149 -18.69 -22.03 -67.88
C VAL A 149 -18.96 -20.93 -68.90
N ALA A 150 -18.53 -21.14 -70.14
CA ALA A 150 -18.72 -20.19 -71.25
C ALA A 150 -19.08 -20.82 -72.60
N GLU A 151 -19.79 -21.96 -72.63
CA GLU A 151 -20.51 -22.40 -73.84
C GLU A 151 -21.66 -23.38 -73.52
N SER A 152 -22.64 -23.46 -74.43
CA SER A 152 -23.91 -24.24 -74.37
C SER A 152 -24.90 -23.89 -73.24
N ASP A 153 -26.01 -23.22 -73.59
CA ASP A 153 -27.32 -23.85 -73.84
C ASP A 153 -28.44 -22.77 -73.78
N GLU A 154 -29.21 -22.61 -74.85
CA GLU A 154 -30.17 -21.51 -74.97
C GLU A 154 -31.55 -21.76 -74.36
N ASP A 155 -31.88 -23.01 -74.02
CA ASP A 155 -33.22 -23.43 -73.58
C ASP A 155 -33.55 -23.09 -72.10
N LEU A 156 -32.58 -22.61 -71.32
CA LEU A 156 -32.79 -22.28 -69.90
C LEU A 156 -33.43 -20.90 -69.64
N LYS A 157 -33.58 -20.05 -70.67
CA LYS A 157 -34.10 -18.66 -70.53
C LYS A 157 -35.56 -18.55 -70.07
N LEU A 158 -36.40 -19.58 -70.27
CA LEU A 158 -37.85 -19.50 -70.02
C LEU A 158 -38.33 -20.00 -68.64
N LYS A 159 -37.43 -20.48 -67.76
CA LYS A 159 -37.79 -21.08 -66.46
C LYS A 159 -37.23 -20.35 -65.22
N TYR A 160 -36.67 -19.15 -65.41
CA TYR A 160 -35.90 -18.42 -64.39
C TYR A 160 -36.50 -17.09 -63.91
N SER A 161 -37.69 -16.69 -64.35
CA SER A 161 -38.34 -15.42 -63.95
C SER A 161 -38.59 -15.32 -62.43
N ASP A 162 -39.11 -16.38 -61.78
CA ASP A 162 -39.38 -16.40 -60.33
C ASP A 162 -38.10 -16.51 -59.48
N ASN A 163 -37.06 -17.17 -59.99
CA ASN A 163 -35.80 -17.28 -59.26
C ASN A 163 -35.06 -15.95 -59.22
N LEU A 164 -35.11 -15.17 -60.31
CA LEU A 164 -34.47 -13.86 -60.38
C LEU A 164 -35.01 -12.90 -59.29
N ALA A 165 -36.30 -12.95 -58.97
CA ALA A 165 -36.87 -12.17 -57.88
C ALA A 165 -36.34 -12.62 -56.51
N ARG A 166 -36.24 -13.93 -56.27
CA ARG A 166 -35.79 -14.50 -54.99
C ARG A 166 -34.29 -14.33 -54.76
N ASP A 167 -33.49 -14.49 -55.81
CA ASP A 167 -32.04 -14.35 -55.74
C ASP A 167 -31.64 -12.86 -55.70
N LYS A 168 -32.39 -11.96 -56.37
CA LYS A 168 -32.31 -10.51 -56.09
C LYS A 168 -32.67 -10.19 -54.65
N LEU A 169 -33.68 -10.83 -54.05
CA LEU A 169 -34.03 -10.62 -52.63
C LEU A 169 -32.90 -11.06 -51.70
N ILE A 170 -32.31 -12.24 -51.95
CA ILE A 170 -31.19 -12.77 -51.14
C ILE A 170 -29.95 -11.91 -51.29
N MET A 171 -29.58 -11.47 -52.51
CA MET A 171 -28.52 -10.48 -52.72
C MET A 171 -28.82 -9.16 -52.01
N LYS A 172 -30.08 -8.68 -52.02
CA LYS A 172 -30.47 -7.47 -51.30
C LYS A 172 -30.28 -7.65 -49.79
N PHE A 173 -30.69 -8.78 -49.22
CA PHE A 173 -30.48 -9.08 -47.80
C PHE A 173 -28.99 -9.24 -47.43
N GLN A 174 -28.19 -9.91 -48.25
CA GLN A 174 -26.74 -10.07 -48.00
C GLN A 174 -26.00 -8.73 -48.11
N ASN A 175 -26.29 -7.92 -49.14
CA ASN A 175 -25.71 -6.58 -49.28
C ASN A 175 -26.15 -5.67 -48.12
N THR A 176 -27.42 -5.72 -47.70
CA THR A 176 -27.91 -4.98 -46.51
C THR A 176 -27.17 -5.43 -45.25
N SER A 177 -26.90 -6.72 -45.06
CA SER A 177 -26.15 -7.22 -43.90
C SER A 177 -24.68 -6.78 -43.91
N VAL A 178 -23.98 -6.81 -45.05
CA VAL A 178 -22.61 -6.28 -45.16
C VAL A 178 -22.58 -4.78 -44.90
N VAL A 179 -23.52 -4.02 -45.46
CA VAL A 179 -23.64 -2.57 -45.25
C VAL A 179 -23.94 -2.25 -43.77
N ILE A 180 -24.85 -2.97 -43.12
CA ILE A 180 -25.11 -2.80 -41.68
C ILE A 180 -23.85 -3.07 -40.87
N SER A 181 -23.11 -4.15 -41.15
CA SER A 181 -21.87 -4.49 -40.44
C SER A 181 -20.78 -3.43 -40.63
N LEU A 182 -20.60 -2.90 -41.85
CA LEU A 182 -19.65 -1.81 -42.13
C LEU A 182 -20.09 -0.48 -41.49
N CYS A 183 -21.38 -0.17 -41.46
CA CYS A 183 -21.91 0.99 -40.75
C CYS A 183 -21.69 0.86 -39.24
N LEU A 184 -21.99 -0.30 -38.63
CA LEU A 184 -21.74 -0.57 -37.22
C LEU A 184 -20.26 -0.46 -36.88
N LEU A 185 -19.38 -1.08 -37.68
CA LEU A 185 -17.92 -0.97 -37.51
C LEU A 185 -17.47 0.49 -37.55
N THR A 186 -17.94 1.26 -38.55
CA THR A 186 -17.60 2.68 -38.70
C THR A 186 -18.11 3.50 -37.52
N ILE A 187 -19.32 3.23 -37.02
CA ILE A 187 -19.88 3.83 -35.82
C ILE A 187 -19.03 3.49 -34.59
N PHE A 188 -18.63 2.23 -34.39
CA PHE A 188 -17.75 1.83 -33.30
C PHE A 188 -16.37 2.49 -33.40
N THR A 189 -15.77 2.58 -34.58
CA THR A 189 -14.49 3.29 -34.80
C THR A 189 -14.61 4.78 -34.53
N LEU A 190 -15.70 5.43 -34.95
CA LEU A 190 -15.95 6.85 -34.66
C LEU A 190 -16.22 7.10 -33.18
N ILE A 191 -16.98 6.22 -32.50
CA ILE A 191 -17.19 6.27 -31.05
C ILE A 191 -15.86 6.10 -30.32
N TYR A 192 -15.04 5.11 -30.71
CA TYR A 192 -13.72 4.87 -30.12
C TYR A 192 -12.79 6.07 -30.32
N LEU A 193 -12.73 6.63 -31.54
CA LEU A 193 -11.93 7.83 -31.82
C LEU A 193 -12.43 9.05 -31.04
N ALA A 194 -13.75 9.22 -30.90
CA ALA A 194 -14.32 10.28 -30.09
C ALA A 194 -13.99 10.11 -28.60
N LEU A 195 -14.12 8.90 -28.05
CA LEU A 195 -13.73 8.58 -26.66
C LEU A 195 -12.22 8.79 -26.44
N PHE A 196 -11.38 8.42 -27.40
CA PHE A 196 -9.94 8.64 -27.36
C PHE A 196 -9.56 10.12 -27.42
N VAL A 197 -10.22 10.91 -28.27
CA VAL A 197 -10.06 12.37 -28.32
C VAL A 197 -10.56 13.03 -27.03
N ILE A 198 -11.68 12.56 -26.46
CA ILE A 198 -12.19 13.02 -25.16
C ILE A 198 -11.19 12.69 -24.04
N LEU A 199 -10.59 11.50 -24.05
CA LEU A 199 -9.56 11.10 -23.09
C LEU A 199 -8.31 11.99 -23.20
N LEU A 200 -7.73 12.13 -24.41
CA LEU A 200 -6.56 13.01 -24.64
C LEU A 200 -6.86 14.47 -24.28
N TYR A 201 -8.04 14.97 -24.64
CA TYR A 201 -8.51 16.29 -24.23
C TYR A 201 -8.59 16.39 -22.71
N GLY A 202 -9.14 15.38 -22.04
CA GLY A 202 -9.18 15.26 -20.59
C GLY A 202 -7.80 15.36 -19.95
N ILE A 203 -6.84 14.54 -20.38
CA ILE A 203 -5.43 14.58 -19.95
C ILE A 203 -4.87 16.00 -20.09
N SER A 204 -5.05 16.62 -21.26
CA SER A 204 -4.56 17.98 -21.53
C SER A 204 -5.17 19.04 -20.61
N LYS A 205 -6.35 18.78 -20.03
CA LYS A 205 -7.09 19.68 -19.14
C LYS A 205 -6.86 19.42 -17.65
N THR A 206 -6.25 18.30 -17.26
CA THR A 206 -5.96 17.97 -15.85
C THR A 206 -4.51 18.20 -15.45
N THR A 207 -3.53 17.88 -16.30
CA THR A 207 -2.09 17.99 -15.95
C THR A 207 -1.59 19.44 -15.97
N PRO A 208 -1.16 20.04 -14.85
CA PRO A 208 -0.58 21.39 -14.82
C PRO A 208 0.77 21.45 -15.53
N SER A 209 1.21 22.66 -15.93
CA SER A 209 2.58 22.84 -16.42
C SER A 209 3.58 22.90 -15.26
N LEU A 210 4.68 22.18 -15.43
CA LEU A 210 5.90 22.25 -14.62
C LEU A 210 7.08 22.84 -15.42
N SER A 211 6.77 23.48 -16.55
CA SER A 211 7.72 24.15 -17.44
C SER A 211 7.29 25.59 -17.72
N GLY A 212 8.26 26.50 -17.82
CA GLY A 212 8.07 27.88 -18.27
C GLY A 212 8.26 28.91 -17.17
N VAL A 213 7.66 30.09 -17.34
CA VAL A 213 7.75 31.21 -16.39
C VAL A 213 6.35 31.58 -15.90
N GLU A 214 6.16 31.63 -14.58
CA GLU A 214 4.90 32.02 -13.94
C GLU A 214 5.12 33.22 -13.00
N TYR A 215 4.14 34.11 -12.91
CA TYR A 215 4.24 35.37 -12.17
C TYR A 215 3.30 35.39 -10.96
N TYR A 216 3.88 35.58 -9.78
CA TYR A 216 3.17 35.48 -8.50
C TYR A 216 3.42 36.69 -7.59
N THR A 217 2.49 36.89 -6.64
CA THR A 217 2.60 37.82 -5.51
C THR A 217 2.45 37.02 -4.22
N PRO A 218 3.20 37.30 -3.13
CA PRO A 218 3.99 38.50 -2.90
C PRO A 218 5.52 38.33 -3.08
N ILE A 219 5.98 37.25 -3.73
CA ILE A 219 7.42 36.97 -3.92
C ILE A 219 8.17 38.16 -4.55
N GLN A 220 9.38 38.42 -4.06
CA GLN A 220 10.22 39.57 -4.44
C GLN A 220 11.41 39.16 -5.31
N HIS A 221 11.77 37.89 -5.31
CA HIS A 221 12.89 37.31 -6.04
C HIS A 221 12.43 36.22 -7.02
N GLU A 222 13.32 35.92 -7.97
CA GLU A 222 13.15 34.78 -8.88
C GLU A 222 13.47 33.47 -8.14
N THR A 223 12.66 32.44 -8.36
CA THR A 223 12.87 31.11 -7.81
C THR A 223 12.84 30.08 -8.93
N VAL A 224 13.80 29.16 -8.95
CA VAL A 224 13.90 28.11 -9.97
C VAL A 224 13.53 26.76 -9.37
N ILE A 225 12.64 26.05 -10.06
CA ILE A 225 12.18 24.71 -9.72
C ILE A 225 12.55 23.79 -10.89
N GLU A 226 13.30 22.72 -10.62
CA GLU A 226 13.70 21.72 -11.61
C GLU A 226 13.18 20.33 -11.21
N LYS A 227 12.51 19.62 -12.14
CA LYS A 227 12.10 18.22 -11.92
C LYS A 227 13.18 17.27 -12.44
N GLU A 228 13.75 16.45 -11.57
CA GLU A 228 14.75 15.44 -11.96
C GLU A 228 14.10 14.36 -12.85
N LYS A 229 14.76 14.08 -13.98
CA LYS A 229 14.33 13.14 -15.01
C LYS A 229 14.31 11.67 -14.56
N THR A 230 15.22 11.30 -13.67
CA THR A 230 15.44 9.93 -13.24
C THR A 230 14.52 9.53 -12.10
N SER A 231 14.28 10.44 -11.15
CA SER A 231 13.68 10.14 -9.85
C SER A 231 12.37 10.88 -9.57
N GLY A 232 12.07 11.91 -10.37
CA GLY A 232 10.92 12.82 -10.19
C GLY A 232 11.12 13.93 -9.15
N VAL A 233 12.21 13.93 -8.37
CA VAL A 233 12.45 14.91 -7.28
C VAL A 233 12.41 16.35 -7.80
N PHE A 234 11.79 17.23 -7.02
CA PHE A 234 11.77 18.67 -7.27
C PHE A 234 12.93 19.36 -6.55
N HIS A 235 13.85 19.95 -7.30
CA HIS A 235 14.93 20.78 -6.78
C HIS A 235 14.50 22.24 -6.83
N ILE A 236 14.44 22.90 -5.68
CA ILE A 236 14.00 24.28 -5.54
C ILE A 236 15.16 25.11 -4.99
N HIS A 237 15.59 26.09 -5.79
CA HIS A 237 16.65 27.03 -5.45
C HIS A 237 16.04 28.43 -5.34
N ALA A 238 16.09 29.01 -4.14
CA ALA A 238 15.52 30.31 -3.83
C ALA A 238 16.49 31.18 -3.03
N LYS A 239 16.30 32.49 -3.11
CA LYS A 239 17.14 33.46 -2.39
C LYS A 239 16.81 33.55 -0.90
N THR A 240 15.55 33.33 -0.51
CA THR A 240 15.06 33.42 0.88
C THR A 240 14.33 32.15 1.27
N ASP A 241 14.13 31.95 2.57
CA ASP A 241 13.28 30.86 3.07
C ASP A 241 11.80 31.06 2.65
N TYR A 242 11.32 32.30 2.58
CA TYR A 242 9.94 32.58 2.15
C TYR A 242 9.71 32.16 0.69
N GLU A 243 10.57 32.59 -0.23
CA GLU A 243 10.49 32.22 -1.64
C GLU A 243 10.65 30.70 -1.85
N LEU A 244 11.48 30.04 -1.04
CA LEU A 244 11.68 28.58 -1.06
C LEU A 244 10.39 27.81 -0.72
N PHE A 245 9.79 28.11 0.42
CA PHE A 245 8.59 27.40 0.87
C PHE A 245 7.35 27.81 0.06
N PHE A 246 7.28 29.05 -0.44
CA PHE A 246 6.27 29.47 -1.41
C PHE A 246 6.33 28.62 -2.68
N ALA A 247 7.52 28.42 -3.25
CA ALA A 247 7.72 27.56 -4.41
C ALA A 247 7.36 26.09 -4.11
N GLN A 248 7.72 25.56 -2.94
CA GLN A 248 7.29 24.23 -2.50
C GLN A 248 5.75 24.13 -2.49
N GLY A 249 5.05 25.15 -1.96
CA GLY A 249 3.59 25.22 -1.95
C GLY A 249 2.96 25.22 -3.35
N VAL A 250 3.52 25.98 -4.29
CA VAL A 250 3.06 26.00 -5.70
C VAL A 250 3.21 24.61 -6.34
N VAL A 251 4.34 23.93 -6.15
CA VAL A 251 4.59 22.59 -6.72
C VAL A 251 3.69 21.53 -6.08
N THR A 252 3.59 21.51 -4.75
CA THR A 252 2.72 20.56 -4.04
C THR A 252 1.25 20.76 -4.44
N ALA A 253 0.79 21.99 -4.65
CA ALA A 253 -0.55 22.24 -5.16
C ALA A 253 -0.73 21.77 -6.62
N LYS A 254 0.26 21.97 -7.50
CA LYS A 254 0.20 21.43 -8.88
C LYS A 254 0.11 19.91 -8.90
N GLU A 255 0.88 19.21 -8.06
CA GLU A 255 0.94 17.74 -8.08
C GLU A 255 -0.10 17.04 -7.18
N ARG A 256 -0.53 17.63 -6.06
CA ARG A 256 -1.26 16.94 -4.97
C ARG A 256 -2.56 17.61 -4.48
N LEU A 257 -3.11 18.61 -5.19
CA LEU A 257 -4.26 19.42 -4.73
C LEU A 257 -5.48 18.60 -4.21
N PHE A 258 -5.86 17.50 -4.88
CA PHE A 258 -6.98 16.67 -4.41
C PHE A 258 -6.67 15.99 -3.07
N GLN A 259 -5.46 15.43 -2.92
CA GLN A 259 -5.00 14.77 -1.70
C GLN A 259 -4.98 15.76 -0.52
N MET A 260 -4.46 16.97 -0.74
CA MET A 260 -4.47 18.06 0.24
C MET A 260 -5.90 18.45 0.66
N GLU A 261 -6.84 18.57 -0.28
CA GLU A 261 -8.22 18.97 0.01
C GLU A 261 -8.97 17.92 0.85
N ILE A 262 -8.83 16.63 0.53
CA ILE A 262 -9.48 15.57 1.33
C ILE A 262 -8.88 15.47 2.73
N MET A 263 -7.55 15.50 2.86
CA MET A 263 -6.87 15.49 4.16
C MET A 263 -7.29 16.68 5.03
N ARG A 264 -7.35 17.89 4.45
CA ARG A 264 -7.84 19.09 5.12
C ARG A 264 -9.29 18.93 5.57
N ARG A 265 -10.20 18.52 4.67
CA ARG A 265 -11.62 18.41 4.98
C ARG A 265 -11.91 17.40 6.08
N MET A 266 -11.17 16.30 6.08
CA MET A 266 -11.24 15.26 7.10
C MET A 266 -10.91 15.82 8.48
N GLY A 267 -9.72 16.40 8.66
CA GLY A 267 -9.32 16.95 9.95
C GLY A 267 -10.15 18.18 10.39
N ARG A 268 -10.64 19.00 9.45
CA ARG A 268 -11.57 20.10 9.76
C ARG A 268 -12.99 19.65 10.12
N GLY A 269 -13.37 18.41 9.80
CA GLY A 269 -14.76 17.98 9.81
C GLY A 269 -15.62 18.84 8.88
N THR A 270 -15.37 18.72 7.57
CA THR A 270 -16.08 19.40 6.46
C THR A 270 -16.18 18.53 5.19
N LEU A 271 -16.23 17.20 5.32
CA LEU A 271 -16.49 16.25 4.25
C LEU A 271 -17.98 16.16 3.88
N SER A 272 -18.89 16.44 4.82
CA SER A 272 -20.34 16.56 4.53
C SER A 272 -20.64 17.76 3.63
N ALA A 273 -19.88 18.86 3.77
CA ALA A 273 -19.88 19.97 2.82
C ALA A 273 -19.47 19.56 1.38
N LEU A 274 -18.90 18.36 1.19
CA LEU A 274 -18.56 17.79 -0.12
C LEU A 274 -19.64 16.82 -0.62
N ILE A 275 -19.92 15.74 0.12
CA ILE A 275 -20.81 14.64 -0.30
C ILE A 275 -22.15 14.53 0.46
N GLY A 276 -22.53 15.55 1.24
CA GLY A 276 -23.80 15.60 1.95
C GLY A 276 -23.82 14.75 3.23
N GLU A 277 -25.04 14.39 3.66
CA GLU A 277 -25.31 13.73 4.95
C GLU A 277 -24.52 12.45 5.18
N ASP A 278 -24.16 11.72 4.12
CA ASP A 278 -23.43 10.46 4.24
C ASP A 278 -22.09 10.63 4.98
N ALA A 279 -21.40 11.78 4.83
CA ALA A 279 -20.15 12.06 5.56
C ALA A 279 -20.34 12.75 6.92
N LEU A 280 -21.56 13.00 7.37
CA LEU A 280 -21.86 13.78 8.59
C LEU A 280 -21.13 13.24 9.83
N GLU A 281 -21.05 11.92 10.00
CA GLU A 281 -20.49 11.30 11.21
C GLU A 281 -18.97 11.44 11.30
N LEU A 282 -18.30 11.54 10.15
CA LEU A 282 -16.86 11.79 10.07
C LEU A 282 -16.57 13.23 10.48
N ASP A 283 -17.44 14.15 10.06
CA ASP A 283 -17.37 15.54 10.48
C ASP A 283 -17.65 15.67 11.97
N LYS A 284 -18.72 15.03 12.48
CA LYS A 284 -18.98 14.93 13.92
C LYS A 284 -17.77 14.38 14.67
N TRP A 285 -17.12 13.33 14.17
CA TRP A 285 -15.95 12.74 14.81
C TRP A 285 -14.78 13.74 14.95
N SER A 286 -14.42 14.43 13.87
CA SER A 286 -13.33 15.43 13.91
C SER A 286 -13.68 16.65 14.76
N ARG A 287 -14.98 16.99 14.86
CA ARG A 287 -15.52 18.10 15.66
C ARG A 287 -15.57 17.78 17.15
N THR A 288 -15.97 16.55 17.49
CA THR A 288 -15.95 16.04 18.87
C THR A 288 -14.52 15.98 19.41
N LEU A 289 -13.55 15.49 18.63
CA LEU A 289 -12.12 15.56 18.98
C LEU A 289 -11.55 16.99 19.01
N GLY A 290 -12.32 17.98 18.53
CA GLY A 290 -11.90 19.38 18.50
C GLY A 290 -10.67 19.66 17.64
N LEU A 291 -10.36 18.83 16.62
CA LEU A 291 -9.09 18.91 15.87
C LEU A 291 -8.81 20.32 15.33
N LEU A 292 -9.82 20.96 14.72
CA LEU A 292 -9.73 22.35 14.23
C LEU A 292 -9.72 23.38 15.37
N ARG A 293 -10.52 23.17 16.42
CA ARG A 293 -10.63 24.08 17.58
C ARG A 293 -9.28 24.19 18.30
N ASN A 294 -8.71 23.05 18.66
CA ASN A 294 -7.41 22.94 19.32
C ASN A 294 -6.27 23.41 18.40
N SER A 295 -6.32 23.11 17.10
CA SER A 295 -5.31 23.62 16.15
C SER A 295 -5.31 25.14 15.99
N LYS A 296 -6.45 25.83 16.16
CA LYS A 296 -6.51 27.30 16.16
C LYS A 296 -5.81 27.88 17.39
N ASN A 297 -5.99 27.27 18.57
CA ASN A 297 -5.35 27.72 19.80
C ASN A 297 -3.82 27.63 19.69
N HIS A 298 -3.31 26.53 19.14
CA HIS A 298 -1.86 26.29 19.01
C HIS A 298 -1.16 27.11 17.90
N LEU A 299 -1.87 27.96 17.15
CA LEU A 299 -1.23 28.89 16.21
C LEU A 299 -0.26 29.86 16.91
N GLN A 300 -0.52 30.18 18.18
CA GLN A 300 0.33 31.06 19.00
C GLN A 300 1.62 30.38 19.49
N ASP A 301 1.69 29.05 19.45
CA ASP A 301 2.81 28.24 19.94
C ASP A 301 3.90 28.03 18.87
N LEU A 302 3.60 28.42 17.62
CA LEU A 302 4.54 28.39 16.52
C LEU A 302 5.65 29.41 16.73
N ASP A 303 6.91 28.98 16.62
CA ASP A 303 8.03 29.90 16.58
C ASP A 303 8.05 30.71 15.27
N TYR A 304 8.90 31.74 15.22
CA TYR A 304 9.03 32.60 14.03
C TYR A 304 9.32 31.82 12.75
N ARG A 305 10.20 30.82 12.81
CA ARG A 305 10.61 30.01 11.65
C ARG A 305 9.47 29.10 11.21
N ALA A 306 8.85 28.39 12.15
CA ALA A 306 7.71 27.51 11.85
C ALA A 306 6.57 28.29 11.21
N ASN A 307 6.20 29.44 11.80
CA ASN A 307 5.14 30.30 11.27
C ASN A 307 5.50 30.89 9.88
N LEU A 308 6.74 31.32 9.67
CA LEU A 308 7.23 31.82 8.36
C LEU A 308 7.12 30.73 7.29
N THR A 309 7.68 29.55 7.55
CA THR A 309 7.68 28.39 6.65
C THR A 309 6.25 27.95 6.28
N LEU A 310 5.36 27.84 7.27
CA LEU A 310 3.96 27.48 7.05
C LEU A 310 3.18 28.54 6.27
N THR A 311 3.38 29.83 6.61
CA THR A 311 2.72 30.94 5.92
C THR A 311 3.15 31.00 4.45
N ALA A 312 4.46 30.96 4.19
CA ALA A 312 5.02 30.96 2.85
C ALA A 312 4.46 29.81 1.99
N PHE A 313 4.46 28.59 2.52
CA PHE A 313 3.92 27.40 1.85
C PHE A 313 2.46 27.58 1.44
N PHE A 314 1.58 27.96 2.37
CA PHE A 314 0.17 28.12 2.05
C PHE A 314 -0.09 29.36 1.17
N ASP A 315 0.69 30.44 1.26
CA ASP A 315 0.58 31.53 0.30
C ASP A 315 0.97 31.10 -1.12
N GLY A 316 1.94 30.18 -1.28
CA GLY A 316 2.25 29.51 -2.55
C GLY A 316 1.07 28.71 -3.10
N VAL A 317 0.53 27.80 -2.29
CA VAL A 317 -0.67 26.99 -2.62
C VAL A 317 -1.83 27.88 -3.07
N ASN A 318 -2.15 28.91 -2.28
CA ASN A 318 -3.27 29.82 -2.55
C ASN A 318 -3.03 30.73 -3.76
N SER A 319 -1.78 31.07 -4.05
CA SER A 319 -1.44 31.87 -5.22
C SER A 319 -1.60 31.07 -6.51
N TYR A 320 -1.26 29.78 -6.50
CA TYR A 320 -1.61 28.86 -7.60
C TYR A 320 -3.13 28.71 -7.76
N LEU A 321 -3.91 28.58 -6.68
CA LEU A 321 -5.37 28.52 -6.77
C LEU A 321 -5.99 29.78 -7.43
N LYS A 322 -5.37 30.95 -7.27
CA LYS A 322 -5.79 32.20 -7.92
C LYS A 322 -5.50 32.25 -9.43
N THR A 323 -4.69 31.35 -10.00
CA THR A 323 -4.40 31.34 -11.44
C THR A 323 -5.45 30.61 -12.28
N ASN A 324 -6.60 30.24 -11.68
CA ASN A 324 -7.61 29.36 -12.29
C ASN A 324 -6.99 28.02 -12.76
N PRO A 325 -6.47 27.21 -11.83
CA PRO A 325 -5.67 26.03 -12.15
C PRO A 325 -6.47 24.97 -12.90
N LYS A 326 -5.73 24.12 -13.64
CA LYS A 326 -6.27 22.85 -14.12
C LYS A 326 -6.61 21.98 -12.92
N MET A 327 -7.85 21.50 -12.86
CA MET A 327 -8.31 20.68 -11.74
C MET A 327 -7.92 19.21 -11.96
N PRO A 328 -7.48 18.49 -10.91
CA PRO A 328 -7.25 17.05 -10.97
C PRO A 328 -8.50 16.25 -11.43
N PRO A 329 -8.35 15.08 -12.06
CA PRO A 329 -9.47 14.31 -12.63
C PRO A 329 -10.59 14.00 -11.62
N GLU A 330 -10.25 13.85 -10.34
CA GLU A 330 -11.14 13.51 -9.24
C GLU A 330 -12.23 14.56 -9.03
N TYR A 331 -11.91 15.83 -9.30
CA TYR A 331 -12.85 16.94 -9.18
C TYR A 331 -14.02 16.79 -10.16
N TRP A 332 -13.85 16.13 -11.30
CA TRP A 332 -14.96 15.93 -12.25
C TRP A 332 -16.04 14.97 -11.76
N LEU A 333 -15.69 14.00 -10.91
CA LEU A 333 -16.68 13.06 -10.34
C LEU A 333 -17.28 13.57 -9.04
N ILE A 334 -16.47 14.14 -8.14
CA ILE A 334 -16.89 14.43 -6.76
C ILE A 334 -17.31 15.91 -6.61
N PHE A 335 -16.62 16.83 -7.27
CA PHE A 335 -16.82 18.26 -7.11
C PHE A 335 -17.54 18.82 -8.33
N ASN A 336 -18.88 18.82 -8.30
CA ASN A 336 -19.71 19.47 -9.32
C ASN A 336 -19.59 21.03 -9.23
N LYS A 337 -18.39 21.54 -9.56
CA LYS A 337 -17.91 22.93 -9.42
C LYS A 337 -18.03 23.55 -8.01
N LYS A 338 -17.78 22.80 -6.94
CA LYS A 338 -17.60 23.40 -5.58
C LYS A 338 -16.27 24.18 -5.51
N THR A 339 -16.30 25.34 -4.87
CA THR A 339 -15.13 26.24 -4.72
C THR A 339 -14.13 25.67 -3.71
N ILE A 340 -12.84 25.64 -4.07
CA ILE A 340 -11.77 25.31 -3.13
C ILE A 340 -11.52 26.54 -2.25
N HIS A 341 -11.72 26.40 -0.93
CA HIS A 341 -11.46 27.49 0.02
C HIS A 341 -9.95 27.71 0.22
N LYS A 342 -9.56 28.93 0.61
CA LYS A 342 -8.16 29.27 0.94
C LYS A 342 -7.59 28.26 1.94
N PHE A 343 -6.38 27.74 1.69
CA PHE A 343 -5.61 26.98 2.68
C PHE A 343 -4.97 27.92 3.70
N GLU A 344 -4.88 27.50 4.95
CA GLU A 344 -4.47 28.32 6.08
C GLU A 344 -3.43 27.58 6.91
N VAL A 345 -2.57 28.28 7.67
CA VAL A 345 -1.54 27.67 8.53
C VAL A 345 -2.11 26.58 9.45
N VAL A 346 -3.33 26.79 9.95
CA VAL A 346 -4.06 25.82 10.78
C VAL A 346 -4.29 24.46 10.09
N ASP A 347 -4.30 24.39 8.75
CA ASP A 347 -4.46 23.13 8.01
C ASP A 347 -3.29 22.15 8.23
N ALA A 348 -2.07 22.68 8.41
CA ALA A 348 -0.92 21.87 8.76
C ALA A 348 -1.03 21.31 10.18
N LEU A 349 -1.46 22.11 11.16
CA LEU A 349 -1.66 21.65 12.54
C LEU A 349 -2.80 20.63 12.62
N VAL A 350 -3.91 20.86 11.90
CA VAL A 350 -5.04 19.94 11.80
C VAL A 350 -4.60 18.60 11.20
N PHE A 351 -3.82 18.62 10.10
CA PHE A 351 -3.28 17.41 9.51
C PHE A 351 -2.26 16.72 10.41
N TRP A 352 -1.38 17.48 11.07
CA TRP A 352 -0.40 16.95 12.01
C TRP A 352 -1.07 16.20 13.17
N LYS A 353 -2.11 16.78 13.78
CA LYS A 353 -2.91 16.11 14.83
C LYS A 353 -3.66 14.89 14.29
N LEU A 354 -4.23 14.95 13.08
CA LEU A 354 -4.88 13.80 12.45
C LEU A 354 -3.90 12.63 12.24
N ALA A 355 -2.68 12.91 11.77
CA ALA A 355 -1.61 11.92 11.65
C ALA A 355 -1.13 11.42 13.02
N ALA A 356 -1.03 12.31 14.01
CA ALA A 356 -0.68 11.95 15.39
C ALA A 356 -1.69 10.98 16.02
N LEU A 357 -2.99 11.19 15.79
CA LEU A 357 -4.04 10.28 16.26
C LEU A 357 -3.96 8.91 15.55
N ASP A 358 -3.70 8.90 14.25
CA ASP A 358 -3.54 7.67 13.47
C ASP A 358 -2.35 6.83 13.97
N ILE A 359 -1.27 7.49 14.42
CA ILE A 359 -0.06 6.86 14.95
C ILE A 359 -0.18 6.48 16.44
N SER A 360 -0.96 7.21 17.25
CA SER A 360 -1.03 6.97 18.72
C SER A 360 -1.81 5.70 19.09
N THR A 361 -2.89 5.43 18.35
CA THR A 361 -3.77 4.24 18.37
C THR A 361 -4.40 3.72 19.67
N ASN A 362 -3.88 4.02 20.87
CA ASN A 362 -4.32 3.35 22.10
C ASN A 362 -5.81 3.54 22.42
N ILE A 363 -6.44 4.67 22.04
CA ILE A 363 -7.91 4.86 22.13
C ILE A 363 -8.71 3.70 21.50
N PHE A 364 -8.23 3.12 20.40
CA PHE A 364 -8.88 1.99 19.74
C PHE A 364 -8.58 0.67 20.46
N MET A 365 -7.39 0.51 21.03
CA MET A 365 -6.97 -0.68 21.77
C MET A 365 -7.69 -0.77 23.12
N GLU A 366 -7.79 0.31 23.89
CA GLU A 366 -8.61 0.37 25.10
C GLU A 366 -10.08 0.02 24.81
N LYS A 367 -10.67 0.63 23.77
CA LYS A 367 -12.04 0.31 23.34
C LYS A 367 -12.19 -1.19 23.04
N VAL A 368 -11.24 -1.76 22.31
CA VAL A 368 -11.21 -3.19 21.95
C VAL A 368 -11.17 -4.08 23.20
N ARG A 369 -10.25 -3.80 24.13
CA ARG A 369 -10.10 -4.59 25.36
C ARG A 369 -11.30 -4.43 26.29
N PHE A 370 -11.85 -3.21 26.43
CA PHE A 370 -13.05 -2.95 27.23
C PHE A 370 -14.29 -3.65 26.67
N ASN A 371 -14.48 -3.65 25.35
CA ASN A 371 -15.54 -4.42 24.69
C ASN A 371 -15.38 -5.94 24.91
N SER A 372 -14.15 -6.45 24.95
CA SER A 372 -13.90 -7.86 25.33
C SER A 372 -14.16 -8.11 26.82
N LEU A 373 -13.79 -7.19 27.71
CA LEU A 373 -14.04 -7.28 29.15
C LEU A 373 -15.54 -7.33 29.47
N ARG A 374 -16.37 -6.52 28.78
CA ARG A 374 -17.85 -6.55 28.84
C ARG A 374 -18.45 -7.91 28.47
N LYS A 375 -17.80 -8.71 27.62
CA LYS A 375 -18.26 -10.06 27.24
C LYS A 375 -17.72 -11.15 28.17
N ASN A 376 -16.44 -11.04 28.54
CA ASN A 376 -15.67 -12.12 29.15
C ASN A 376 -15.64 -12.05 30.70
N ASN A 377 -16.22 -11.01 31.30
CA ASN A 377 -16.48 -10.80 32.73
C ASN A 377 -15.28 -10.86 33.69
N THR A 378 -14.07 -11.19 33.19
CA THR A 378 -12.84 -11.15 33.98
C THR A 378 -11.69 -10.55 33.19
N LEU A 379 -10.86 -9.81 33.92
CA LEU A 379 -9.70 -9.14 33.36
C LEU A 379 -8.59 -10.13 33.00
N ALA A 380 -8.39 -11.16 33.83
CA ALA A 380 -7.43 -12.23 33.56
C ALA A 380 -7.72 -12.94 32.23
N HIS A 381 -8.98 -13.32 31.98
CA HIS A 381 -9.35 -13.96 30.72
C HIS A 381 -9.23 -13.01 29.52
N THR A 382 -9.57 -11.73 29.70
CA THR A 382 -9.37 -10.71 28.65
C THR A 382 -7.88 -10.55 28.27
N MET A 383 -6.98 -10.54 29.27
CA MET A 383 -5.54 -10.43 29.06
C MET A 383 -4.89 -11.69 28.46
N GLU A 384 -5.56 -12.85 28.45
CA GLU A 384 -5.09 -14.01 27.67
C GLU A 384 -5.06 -13.71 26.17
N PHE A 385 -6.03 -12.94 25.67
CA PHE A 385 -6.14 -12.57 24.25
C PHE A 385 -5.28 -11.36 23.89
N TYR A 386 -5.06 -10.42 24.83
CA TYR A 386 -4.25 -9.22 24.60
C TYR A 386 -2.98 -9.20 25.48
N PRO A 387 -2.11 -10.23 25.42
CA PRO A 387 -0.90 -10.28 26.21
C PRO A 387 0.09 -9.19 25.76
N THR A 388 0.74 -8.55 26.74
CA THR A 388 1.74 -7.51 26.55
C THR A 388 3.10 -8.06 26.08
N TYR A 389 3.99 -7.17 25.64
CA TYR A 389 5.33 -7.53 25.19
C TYR A 389 6.14 -8.27 26.28
N PRO A 390 6.60 -9.53 26.05
CA PRO A 390 7.27 -10.32 27.07
C PRO A 390 8.66 -9.77 27.42
N ARG A 391 9.04 -9.78 28.70
CA ARG A 391 10.41 -9.35 29.13
C ARG A 391 11.55 -10.22 28.59
N SER A 392 11.26 -11.42 28.09
CA SER A 392 12.24 -12.30 27.43
C SER A 392 12.47 -11.94 25.96
N TRP A 393 11.71 -10.98 25.42
CA TRP A 393 11.91 -10.44 24.09
C TRP A 393 12.76 -9.18 24.15
N PRO A 394 13.62 -8.92 23.16
CA PRO A 394 14.57 -7.82 23.21
C PRO A 394 13.91 -6.45 22.99
N GLU A 395 14.47 -5.48 23.70
CA GLU A 395 14.15 -4.07 23.67
C GLU A 395 15.05 -3.29 22.69
N GLN A 396 14.61 -2.09 22.28
CA GLN A 396 15.37 -1.17 21.44
C GLN A 396 16.63 -0.64 22.13
N PHE A 397 16.49 -0.08 23.34
CA PHE A 397 17.60 0.48 24.12
C PHE A 397 18.04 -0.49 25.20
N LYS A 398 19.30 -0.94 25.19
CA LYS A 398 19.79 -1.90 26.20
C LYS A 398 20.06 -1.18 27.53
N LYS A 399 20.07 -1.89 28.66
CA LYS A 399 20.39 -1.30 29.99
C LYS A 399 21.68 -0.47 30.00
N THR A 400 22.70 -0.92 29.27
CA THR A 400 24.00 -0.23 29.10
C THR A 400 23.90 1.06 28.30
N ASP A 401 22.95 1.16 27.37
CA ASP A 401 22.74 2.36 26.55
C ASP A 401 22.21 3.53 27.40
N LEU A 402 21.44 3.21 28.47
CA LEU A 402 20.77 4.18 29.35
C LEU A 402 21.32 4.20 30.79
N ASN A 403 22.46 3.55 31.05
CA ASN A 403 23.11 3.45 32.37
C ASN A 403 22.21 2.92 33.51
N ILE A 404 21.33 1.96 33.23
CA ILE A 404 20.38 1.41 34.21
C ILE A 404 21.06 0.39 35.12
N GLN A 405 21.08 0.69 36.43
CA GLN A 405 21.70 -0.13 37.49
C GLN A 405 20.68 -0.85 38.40
N ALA A 406 19.41 -0.89 38.02
CA ALA A 406 18.35 -1.51 38.82
C ALA A 406 18.60 -3.01 39.08
N THR A 407 18.41 -3.41 40.34
CA THR A 407 18.40 -4.79 40.81
C THR A 407 17.20 -5.56 40.26
N GLN A 408 17.23 -6.90 40.34
CA GLN A 408 16.10 -7.71 39.91
C GLN A 408 14.83 -7.43 40.72
N GLU A 409 14.96 -7.20 42.04
CA GLU A 409 13.84 -6.84 42.91
C GLU A 409 13.20 -5.49 42.52
N GLU A 410 14.01 -4.47 42.21
CA GLU A 410 13.51 -3.17 41.71
C GLU A 410 12.83 -3.30 40.34
N ILE A 411 13.34 -4.16 39.46
CA ILE A 411 12.74 -4.44 38.14
C ILE A 411 11.38 -5.11 38.31
N ASP A 412 11.30 -6.13 39.17
CA ASP A 412 10.06 -6.87 39.42
C ASP A 412 9.01 -5.97 40.09
N ALA A 413 9.41 -5.15 41.07
CA ALA A 413 8.55 -4.18 41.72
C ALA A 413 8.08 -3.06 40.77
N LEU A 414 8.94 -2.53 39.89
CA LEU A 414 8.55 -1.52 38.90
C LEU A 414 7.50 -2.07 37.92
N GLU A 415 7.70 -3.30 37.44
CA GLU A 415 6.80 -3.92 36.46
C GLU A 415 5.48 -4.40 37.09
N GLU A 416 5.46 -4.83 38.36
CA GLU A 416 4.21 -5.15 39.06
C GLU A 416 3.22 -3.98 39.05
N ARG A 417 3.71 -2.73 39.08
CA ARG A 417 2.92 -1.50 38.94
C ARG A 417 2.11 -1.42 37.62
N PHE A 418 2.54 -2.15 36.59
CA PHE A 418 2.02 -2.08 35.23
C PHE A 418 1.39 -3.39 34.73
N THR A 419 1.66 -4.54 35.37
CA THR A 419 1.20 -5.86 34.84
C THR A 419 0.16 -6.60 35.70
N ASN A 420 0.03 -6.31 37.00
CA ASN A 420 -0.73 -7.20 37.90
C ASN A 420 -1.96 -6.54 38.55
N ASN A 421 -1.92 -5.23 38.84
CA ASN A 421 -2.98 -4.52 39.56
C ASN A 421 -3.60 -3.42 38.72
N PHE A 422 -4.41 -3.81 37.74
CA PHE A 422 -5.07 -2.86 36.84
C PHE A 422 -6.20 -2.10 37.55
N GLY A 423 -6.13 -0.77 37.55
CA GLY A 423 -7.21 0.14 37.93
C GLY A 423 -8.33 0.25 36.89
N ALA A 424 -8.50 -0.80 36.08
CA ALA A 424 -9.48 -0.85 35.00
C ALA A 424 -10.89 -0.63 35.55
N PHE A 425 -11.63 0.27 34.91
CA PHE A 425 -13.04 0.46 35.20
C PHE A 425 -13.79 -0.83 34.84
N MET A 426 -14.42 -1.46 35.84
CA MET A 426 -15.22 -2.66 35.61
C MET A 426 -16.61 -2.25 35.10
N PRO A 427 -17.07 -2.75 33.95
CA PRO A 427 -18.43 -2.47 33.49
C PRO A 427 -19.45 -3.00 34.49
N LYS A 428 -20.55 -2.26 34.68
CA LYS A 428 -21.68 -2.76 35.45
C LYS A 428 -22.32 -3.89 34.64
N ASN A 429 -22.43 -5.08 35.23
CA ASN A 429 -23.16 -6.17 34.60
C ASN A 429 -24.63 -5.77 34.47
N GLU A 430 -25.13 -5.66 33.24
CA GLU A 430 -26.55 -5.87 33.01
C GLU A 430 -26.87 -7.31 33.42
N GLN A 431 -27.70 -7.48 34.45
CA GLN A 431 -28.13 -8.81 34.88
C GLN A 431 -28.95 -9.44 33.74
N SER A 432 -28.37 -10.44 33.09
CA SER A 432 -29.13 -11.36 32.25
C SER A 432 -29.98 -12.26 33.13
N ASP A 433 -31.11 -11.74 33.61
CA ASP A 433 -32.21 -12.54 34.14
C ASP A 433 -32.76 -13.42 33.01
N ASN A 434 -32.16 -14.60 32.82
CA ASN A 434 -32.75 -15.75 32.13
C ASN A 434 -32.00 -17.03 32.48
N ASP A 435 -32.26 -17.55 33.68
CA ASP A 435 -32.22 -18.99 33.91
C ASP A 435 -33.20 -19.67 32.93
N ASN A 436 -32.69 -20.64 32.13
CA ASN A 436 -33.17 -22.03 32.10
C ASN A 436 -32.81 -22.74 30.77
N ASN A 437 -32.16 -23.90 30.92
CA ASN A 437 -32.31 -25.14 30.13
C ASN A 437 -32.51 -25.05 28.59
N ASN A 438 -31.55 -25.59 27.84
CA ASN A 438 -31.79 -26.83 27.08
C ASN A 438 -30.48 -27.45 26.58
N ASP A 439 -30.29 -28.74 26.87
CA ASP A 439 -29.32 -29.58 26.18
C ASP A 439 -29.84 -29.89 24.75
N GLY A 440 -28.98 -29.73 23.75
CA GLY A 440 -29.33 -29.99 22.35
C GLY A 440 -28.08 -30.23 21.50
N ASP A 441 -27.73 -31.50 21.31
CA ASP A 441 -26.62 -31.92 20.46
C ASP A 441 -26.97 -31.69 18.97
N GLY A 442 -26.07 -31.04 18.23
CA GLY A 442 -26.34 -30.61 16.85
C GLY A 442 -25.09 -30.07 16.15
N ASP A 443 -24.58 -30.84 15.18
CA ASP A 443 -23.50 -30.42 14.29
C ASP A 443 -23.92 -29.21 13.43
N ILE A 444 -23.51 -28.01 13.83
CA ILE A 444 -23.60 -26.81 13.00
C ILE A 444 -22.29 -26.66 12.23
N VAL A 445 -22.34 -26.95 10.93
CA VAL A 445 -21.37 -26.42 9.96
C VAL A 445 -21.60 -24.91 9.88
N PRO A 446 -20.58 -24.05 10.04
CA PRO A 446 -20.76 -22.62 9.88
C PRO A 446 -21.12 -22.31 8.42
N GLU A 447 -22.37 -21.95 8.16
CA GLU A 447 -22.70 -21.12 7.00
C GLU A 447 -22.14 -19.71 7.19
N ASP A 448 -21.96 -19.01 6.07
CA ASP A 448 -21.20 -17.75 5.93
C ASP A 448 -21.62 -16.70 6.99
N PRO A 449 -20.69 -16.15 7.81
CA PRO A 449 -21.07 -15.26 8.89
C PRO A 449 -21.44 -13.87 8.37
N GLU A 450 -22.75 -13.61 8.23
CA GLU A 450 -23.29 -12.24 8.28
C GLU A 450 -23.18 -11.66 9.71
N ASP A 451 -21.93 -11.42 10.14
CA ASP A 451 -21.44 -10.49 11.18
C ASP A 451 -22.52 -9.78 12.04
N PRO A 452 -23.04 -10.43 13.12
CA PRO A 452 -24.21 -9.92 13.83
C PRO A 452 -23.94 -9.08 15.10
N ILE A 453 -22.70 -8.99 15.63
CA ILE A 453 -22.50 -8.67 17.07
C ILE A 453 -21.65 -7.42 17.41
N VAL A 454 -21.08 -6.67 16.44
CA VAL A 454 -20.23 -5.46 16.78
C VAL A 454 -20.40 -4.24 15.85
N GLN A 455 -21.53 -4.05 15.15
CA GLN A 455 -21.66 -2.98 14.12
C GLN A 455 -22.95 -2.14 14.17
N GLU A 456 -23.26 -1.60 15.34
CA GLU A 456 -24.28 -0.56 15.51
C GLU A 456 -23.66 0.85 15.34
N GLY A 457 -24.47 1.84 14.92
CA GLY A 457 -24.00 3.22 14.75
C GLY A 457 -22.99 3.45 13.61
N PHE A 458 -21.74 3.77 13.97
CA PHE A 458 -20.72 4.34 13.07
C PHE A 458 -20.37 3.43 11.87
N THR A 459 -20.14 2.13 12.09
CA THR A 459 -19.74 1.20 11.02
C THR A 459 -20.85 0.98 9.98
N ARG A 460 -22.13 1.00 10.40
CA ARG A 460 -23.29 0.95 9.50
C ARG A 460 -23.34 2.18 8.59
N LYS A 461 -22.99 3.35 9.12
CA LYS A 461 -22.93 4.61 8.36
C LYS A 461 -21.71 4.65 7.43
N LEU A 462 -20.54 4.17 7.87
CA LEU A 462 -19.39 3.92 6.98
C LEU A 462 -19.73 2.98 5.80
N ARG A 463 -20.49 1.91 6.03
CA ARG A 463 -21.02 1.03 4.94
C ARG A 463 -21.91 1.82 3.96
N LYS A 464 -22.71 2.80 4.42
CA LYS A 464 -23.52 3.69 3.57
C LYS A 464 -22.62 4.58 2.68
N ILE A 465 -21.59 5.20 3.25
CA ILE A 465 -20.59 5.98 2.47
C ILE A 465 -19.91 5.08 1.45
N LYS A 466 -19.47 3.87 1.84
CA LYS A 466 -18.84 2.90 0.92
C LYS A 466 -19.75 2.56 -0.26
N LYS A 467 -21.06 2.45 -0.04
CA LYS A 467 -22.06 2.14 -1.07
C LYS A 467 -22.38 3.33 -1.99
N ASN A 468 -22.55 4.52 -1.43
CA ASN A 468 -23.05 5.70 -2.15
C ASN A 468 -21.92 6.59 -2.70
N HIS A 469 -20.82 6.70 -1.93
CA HIS A 469 -19.66 7.55 -2.21
C HIS A 469 -18.34 6.76 -2.01
N PRO A 470 -18.14 5.64 -2.72
CA PRO A 470 -16.96 4.78 -2.56
C PRO A 470 -15.64 5.55 -2.69
N ALA A 471 -15.61 6.53 -3.61
CA ALA A 471 -14.49 7.42 -3.83
C ALA A 471 -14.05 8.22 -2.58
N VAL A 472 -15.00 8.68 -1.76
CA VAL A 472 -14.66 9.36 -0.50
C VAL A 472 -14.32 8.33 0.56
N TYR A 473 -15.11 7.26 0.70
CA TYR A 473 -14.85 6.19 1.66
C TYR A 473 -13.40 5.64 1.55
N ASN A 474 -12.95 5.27 0.35
CA ASN A 474 -11.60 4.74 0.14
C ASN A 474 -10.50 5.80 0.43
N SER A 475 -10.81 7.10 0.25
CA SER A 475 -9.88 8.20 0.56
C SER A 475 -9.67 8.44 2.05
N ILE A 476 -10.56 7.91 2.89
CA ILE A 476 -10.59 8.16 4.33
C ILE A 476 -10.49 6.89 5.17
N GLU A 477 -10.71 5.71 4.56
CA GLU A 477 -10.82 4.41 5.23
C GLU A 477 -9.67 4.15 6.22
N SER A 478 -8.45 4.56 5.87
CA SER A 478 -7.26 4.41 6.73
C SER A 478 -7.41 5.04 8.11
N PHE A 479 -8.08 6.20 8.21
CA PHE A 479 -8.22 6.95 9.45
C PHE A 479 -9.40 6.47 10.31
N PHE A 480 -10.44 5.87 9.70
CA PHE A 480 -11.72 5.59 10.38
C PHE A 480 -12.09 4.11 10.48
N ASN A 481 -11.59 3.26 9.58
CA ASN A 481 -11.93 1.84 9.52
C ASN A 481 -10.81 0.97 10.12
N LYS A 482 -10.42 1.25 11.37
CA LYS A 482 -9.60 0.34 12.17
C LYS A 482 -10.46 -0.83 12.65
N LYS A 483 -10.79 -1.70 11.69
CA LYS A 483 -11.54 -2.95 11.88
C LYS A 483 -10.75 -4.04 12.60
N SER A 484 -9.42 -3.93 12.65
CA SER A 484 -8.57 -4.86 13.38
C SER A 484 -8.55 -4.54 14.86
N HIS A 485 -8.62 -5.58 15.69
CA HIS A 485 -8.43 -5.55 17.14
C HIS A 485 -6.96 -5.31 17.54
N GLU A 486 -6.19 -4.65 16.66
CA GLU A 486 -4.73 -4.52 16.72
C GLU A 486 -4.24 -3.24 16.05
N SER A 487 -3.28 -2.59 16.70
CA SER A 487 -2.41 -1.58 16.13
C SER A 487 -1.16 -2.24 15.53
N TYR A 488 -1.12 -2.36 14.21
CA TYR A 488 0.05 -2.89 13.50
C TYR A 488 1.13 -1.82 13.33
N PHE A 489 2.02 -1.72 14.31
CA PHE A 489 3.21 -0.86 14.24
C PHE A 489 4.30 -1.49 13.38
N ALA A 490 4.57 -0.91 12.20
CA ALA A 490 5.65 -1.34 11.35
C ALA A 490 6.36 -0.16 10.66
N SER A 491 7.68 -0.12 10.80
CA SER A 491 8.68 0.74 10.12
C SER A 491 10.05 0.25 10.59
N ASN A 492 11.12 0.39 9.79
CA ASN A 492 12.48 0.19 10.30
C ASN A 492 13.32 1.46 10.14
N ALA A 493 14.23 1.69 11.09
CA ALA A 493 15.34 2.62 10.95
C ALA A 493 16.57 2.06 11.67
N TRP A 494 17.75 2.24 11.11
CA TRP A 494 19.00 1.91 11.81
C TRP A 494 20.16 2.77 11.31
N ALA A 495 21.21 2.85 12.12
CA ALA A 495 22.46 3.48 11.74
C ALA A 495 23.66 2.65 12.23
N VAL A 496 24.71 2.61 11.41
CA VAL A 496 25.97 1.90 11.68
C VAL A 496 27.10 2.92 11.80
N HIS A 497 27.85 2.85 12.90
CA HIS A 497 28.92 3.79 13.22
C HIS A 497 30.09 3.64 12.26
N GLY A 498 30.82 4.73 12.00
CA GLY A 498 31.91 4.78 11.02
C GLY A 498 32.94 3.65 11.17
N SER A 499 33.27 3.25 12.40
CA SER A 499 34.19 2.14 12.70
C SER A 499 33.75 0.75 12.20
N LYS A 500 32.48 0.57 11.84
CA LYS A 500 31.93 -0.65 11.21
C LYS A 500 31.74 -0.49 9.69
N THR A 501 32.12 0.65 9.09
CA THR A 501 31.85 0.96 7.67
C THR A 501 33.13 1.01 6.84
N LYS A 502 33.02 0.71 5.53
CA LYS A 502 34.16 0.66 4.60
C LYS A 502 34.91 2.00 4.49
N ASN A 503 34.18 3.11 4.59
CA ASN A 503 34.71 4.45 4.40
C ASN A 503 34.95 5.21 5.72
N GLY A 504 34.82 4.54 6.88
CA GLY A 504 35.05 5.16 8.18
C GLY A 504 34.00 6.20 8.62
N LYS A 505 32.84 6.28 7.96
CA LYS A 505 31.80 7.29 8.20
C LYS A 505 30.41 6.66 8.34
N PRO A 506 29.54 7.16 9.24
CA PRO A 506 28.22 6.60 9.47
C PRO A 506 27.39 6.38 8.21
N ILE A 507 26.57 5.32 8.26
CA ILE A 507 25.54 4.99 7.26
C ILE A 507 24.22 4.80 8.01
N LEU A 508 23.16 5.43 7.53
CA LEU A 508 21.79 5.33 8.03
C LEU A 508 20.88 4.69 6.99
N ALA A 509 19.89 3.94 7.42
CA ALA A 509 18.82 3.43 6.57
C ALA A 509 17.44 3.59 7.25
N ASN A 510 16.40 3.82 6.47
CA ASN A 510 15.02 3.97 6.94
C ASN A 510 14.02 3.51 5.88
N ASP A 511 13.01 2.79 6.32
CA ASP A 511 11.82 2.48 5.55
C ASP A 511 10.56 2.56 6.43
N PRO A 512 9.82 3.68 6.41
CA PRO A 512 8.53 3.77 7.10
C PRO A 512 7.46 2.93 6.39
N HIS A 513 6.68 2.16 7.16
CA HIS A 513 5.56 1.37 6.65
C HIS A 513 4.22 1.96 7.08
N MET A 514 3.25 1.94 6.18
CA MET A 514 1.91 2.54 6.39
C MET A 514 0.92 2.02 5.36
N LYS A 515 -0.35 2.46 5.44
CA LYS A 515 -1.33 2.26 4.37
C LYS A 515 -0.80 2.84 3.06
N LEU A 516 -0.88 2.05 1.99
CA LEU A 516 -0.43 2.43 0.67
C LEU A 516 -1.61 2.87 -0.20
N THR A 517 -1.48 4.07 -0.77
CA THR A 517 -2.44 4.71 -1.66
C THR A 517 -1.75 5.09 -2.98
N ALA A 518 -2.54 5.37 -4.01
CA ALA A 518 -2.06 5.92 -5.27
C ALA A 518 -2.78 7.26 -5.52
N PRO A 519 -2.13 8.44 -5.36
CA PRO A 519 -0.72 8.65 -5.04
C PRO A 519 -0.32 8.25 -3.61
N LEU A 520 1.00 8.13 -3.40
CA LEU A 520 1.59 7.82 -2.09
C LEU A 520 1.38 8.94 -1.06
N PRO A 521 1.49 8.64 0.25
CA PRO A 521 1.46 9.65 1.31
C PRO A 521 2.59 10.68 1.24
N PHE A 522 3.75 10.32 0.71
CA PHE A 522 4.92 11.19 0.61
C PHE A 522 5.08 11.87 -0.76
N ILE A 523 5.76 13.02 -0.74
CA ILE A 523 6.30 13.76 -1.89
C ILE A 523 7.75 14.17 -1.59
N MET A 524 8.64 14.14 -2.58
CA MET A 524 10.07 14.43 -2.41
C MET A 524 10.48 15.82 -2.88
N PHE A 525 11.35 16.47 -2.12
CA PHE A 525 11.95 17.76 -2.47
C PHE A 525 13.45 17.81 -2.13
N HIS A 526 14.19 18.60 -2.90
CA HIS A 526 15.47 19.19 -2.52
C HIS A 526 15.25 20.70 -2.39
N LEU A 527 15.54 21.24 -1.22
CA LEU A 527 15.23 22.63 -0.84
C LEU A 527 16.54 23.36 -0.52
N VAL A 528 16.82 24.44 -1.25
CA VAL A 528 18.03 25.25 -1.11
C VAL A 528 17.70 26.74 -0.96
N SER A 529 18.17 27.35 0.13
CA SER A 529 18.01 28.78 0.43
C SER A 529 19.37 29.47 0.55
N GLU A 530 19.56 30.58 -0.17
CA GLU A 530 20.77 31.40 -0.06
C GLU A 530 20.85 32.17 1.27
N GLU A 531 19.71 32.65 1.77
CA GLU A 531 19.61 33.47 3.00
C GLU A 531 19.99 32.69 4.27
N SER A 532 19.41 31.51 4.46
CA SER A 532 19.64 30.69 5.66
C SER A 532 20.78 29.68 5.50
N GLY A 533 21.26 29.47 4.27
CA GLY A 533 22.20 28.40 3.93
C GLY A 533 21.58 26.99 4.00
N LEU A 534 20.25 26.89 4.05
CA LEU A 534 19.54 25.61 4.05
C LEU A 534 19.84 24.84 2.76
N ASP A 535 20.18 23.55 2.91
CA ASP A 535 20.44 22.57 1.84
C ASP A 535 19.97 21.21 2.37
N THR A 536 18.71 20.86 2.10
CA THR A 536 18.05 19.66 2.62
C THR A 536 17.28 18.91 1.54
N ILE A 537 17.33 17.57 1.59
CA ILE A 537 16.67 16.69 0.62
C ILE A 537 16.01 15.51 1.33
N GLY A 538 14.81 15.13 0.87
CA GLY A 538 14.06 14.02 1.45
C GLY A 538 12.55 14.06 1.17
N ALA A 539 11.78 13.39 2.02
CA ALA A 539 10.34 13.20 1.92
C ALA A 539 9.57 14.09 2.91
N THR A 540 8.38 14.55 2.50
CA THR A 540 7.39 15.19 3.38
C THR A 540 5.95 14.82 2.98
N TYR A 541 4.98 15.20 3.80
CA TYR A 541 3.54 15.08 3.52
C TYR A 541 3.01 16.31 2.76
N PRO A 542 1.98 16.18 1.90
CA PRO A 542 1.44 17.31 1.10
C PRO A 542 0.91 18.53 1.88
N LEU A 543 0.67 18.42 3.19
CA LEU A 543 0.23 19.52 4.05
C LEU A 543 1.30 19.99 5.06
N ILE A 544 2.52 19.40 5.01
CA ILE A 544 3.63 19.74 5.90
C ILE A 544 4.81 20.25 5.03
N PRO A 545 5.16 21.54 5.07
CA PRO A 545 6.33 22.05 4.35
C PRO A 545 7.65 21.52 4.94
N GLY A 546 8.74 21.68 4.18
CA GLY A 546 10.05 21.18 4.56
C GLY A 546 10.24 19.69 4.25
N ILE A 547 11.05 19.02 5.07
CA ILE A 547 11.50 17.63 4.93
C ILE A 547 11.36 16.93 6.29
N VAL A 548 10.49 15.92 6.36
CA VAL A 548 10.21 15.15 7.58
C VAL A 548 11.20 13.99 7.75
N ILE A 549 11.55 13.32 6.65
CA ILE A 549 12.55 12.24 6.61
C ILE A 549 13.58 12.59 5.55
N GLY A 550 14.86 12.62 5.88
CA GLY A 550 15.84 13.07 4.91
C GLY A 550 17.23 13.33 5.45
N ARG A 551 17.88 14.32 4.83
CA ARG A 551 19.18 14.80 5.25
C ARG A 551 19.35 16.28 4.97
N ASN A 552 20.37 16.86 5.58
CA ASN A 552 20.96 18.11 5.12
C ASN A 552 22.44 17.89 4.76
N LYS A 553 23.17 18.98 4.54
CA LYS A 553 24.61 18.94 4.24
C LYS A 553 25.43 18.18 5.29
N ASN A 554 25.06 18.29 6.58
CA ASN A 554 25.90 17.89 7.71
C ASN A 554 25.46 16.58 8.39
N SER A 555 24.20 16.18 8.19
CA SER A 555 23.56 15.10 8.95
C SER A 555 22.40 14.45 8.19
N SER A 556 21.93 13.30 8.64
CA SER A 556 20.71 12.62 8.17
C SER A 556 19.87 12.13 9.33
N TRP A 557 18.56 12.11 9.17
CA TRP A 557 17.61 11.63 10.17
C TRP A 557 16.54 10.75 9.55
N ALA A 558 16.08 9.80 10.35
CA ALA A 558 15.10 8.78 10.04
C ALA A 558 14.08 8.66 11.16
N ILE A 559 12.85 8.25 10.84
CA ILE A 559 11.78 8.11 11.84
C ILE A 559 11.13 6.73 11.81
N THR A 560 10.67 6.28 12.97
CA THR A 560 9.68 5.21 13.12
C THR A 560 8.68 5.60 14.22
N SER A 561 7.49 4.99 14.25
CA SER A 561 6.64 5.11 15.44
C SER A 561 7.39 4.62 16.68
N SER A 562 7.18 5.30 17.80
CA SER A 562 7.66 4.89 19.12
C SER A 562 6.84 3.74 19.71
N GLY A 563 5.52 3.68 19.42
CA GLY A 563 4.58 2.89 20.22
C GLY A 563 4.40 3.42 21.64
N SER A 564 4.85 4.65 21.93
CA SER A 564 4.60 5.29 23.22
C SER A 564 3.12 5.67 23.34
N ASP A 565 2.51 5.25 24.43
CA ASP A 565 1.12 5.46 24.74
C ASP A 565 0.90 6.84 25.38
N VAL A 566 0.03 7.60 24.73
CA VAL A 566 -0.27 9.02 25.01
C VAL A 566 -1.77 9.31 24.99
N GLN A 567 -2.60 8.27 25.09
CA GLN A 567 -4.05 8.35 25.09
C GLN A 567 -4.59 7.49 26.23
N ASP A 568 -5.54 8.00 27.01
CA ASP A 568 -6.26 7.20 28.01
C ASP A 568 -7.75 7.57 28.00
N LEU A 569 -8.63 6.60 28.28
CA LEU A 569 -10.04 6.84 28.47
C LEU A 569 -10.39 6.95 29.97
N PHE A 570 -10.99 8.08 30.34
CA PHE A 570 -11.46 8.36 31.69
C PHE A 570 -12.98 8.27 31.77
N VAL A 571 -13.50 7.39 32.62
CA VAL A 571 -14.92 7.25 32.93
C VAL A 571 -15.32 8.27 34.00
N LEU A 572 -16.19 9.21 33.65
CA LEU A 572 -16.56 10.35 34.50
C LEU A 572 -17.73 10.02 35.42
N ASP A 573 -17.63 10.43 36.68
CA ASP A 573 -18.73 10.40 37.65
C ASP A 573 -19.70 11.57 37.36
N GLN A 574 -20.52 11.42 36.33
CA GLN A 574 -21.50 12.44 35.92
C GLN A 574 -22.63 12.59 36.95
N ILE A 575 -22.93 13.85 37.31
CA ILE A 575 -24.03 14.22 38.22
C ILE A 575 -25.25 14.73 37.44
N SER A 576 -25.01 15.50 36.38
CA SER A 576 -26.04 16.06 35.50
C SER A 576 -25.53 16.17 34.06
N ASP A 577 -26.39 16.50 33.09
CA ASP A 577 -25.94 16.77 31.72
C ASP A 577 -24.94 17.93 31.62
N SER A 578 -24.88 18.82 32.62
CA SER A 578 -23.93 19.93 32.68
C SER A 578 -22.71 19.67 33.57
N THR A 579 -22.75 18.70 34.49
CA THR A 579 -21.76 18.59 35.57
C THR A 579 -21.33 17.15 35.91
N TYR A 580 -20.07 17.01 36.35
CA TYR A 580 -19.43 15.77 36.80
C TYR A 580 -18.53 16.05 38.00
N VAL A 581 -18.12 15.01 38.73
CA VAL A 581 -17.29 15.15 39.94
C VAL A 581 -15.88 14.58 39.75
N VAL A 582 -14.88 15.33 40.22
CA VAL A 582 -13.48 14.89 40.31
C VAL A 582 -12.92 15.31 41.67
N ASN A 583 -12.24 14.41 42.38
CA ASN A 583 -11.71 14.63 43.73
C ASN A 583 -12.76 15.22 44.72
N GLY A 584 -14.03 14.84 44.57
CA GLY A 584 -15.15 15.36 45.37
C GLY A 584 -15.59 16.79 45.04
N THR A 585 -15.02 17.41 44.01
CA THR A 585 -15.40 18.74 43.51
C THR A 585 -16.27 18.59 42.26
N GLU A 586 -17.38 19.34 42.19
CA GLU A 586 -18.23 19.40 40.99
C GLU A 586 -17.62 20.35 39.96
N HIS A 587 -17.58 19.92 38.70
CA HIS A 587 -17.05 20.64 37.56
C HIS A 587 -18.09 20.74 36.44
N ASP A 588 -18.20 21.91 35.83
CA ASP A 588 -18.98 22.11 34.60
C ASP A 588 -18.26 21.48 33.39
N TYR A 589 -19.04 20.95 32.43
CA TYR A 589 -18.55 20.65 31.09
C TYR A 589 -18.41 21.95 30.28
N VAL A 590 -17.26 22.13 29.62
CA VAL A 590 -17.12 23.17 28.59
C VAL A 590 -17.89 22.70 27.35
N THR A 591 -19.03 23.32 27.07
CA THR A 591 -19.88 22.93 25.94
C THR A 591 -19.58 23.79 24.72
N HIS A 592 -19.22 23.14 23.61
CA HIS A 592 -18.98 23.74 22.31
C HIS A 592 -20.15 23.46 21.36
N GLN A 593 -20.76 24.52 20.84
CA GLN A 593 -21.71 24.44 19.74
C GLN A 593 -20.94 24.42 18.42
N GLU A 594 -20.92 23.27 17.73
CA GLU A 594 -20.23 23.08 16.45
C GLU A 594 -21.28 22.96 15.33
N GLU A 595 -21.24 23.88 14.37
CA GLU A 595 -22.10 23.84 13.19
C GLU A 595 -21.40 23.12 12.02
N ILE A 596 -22.07 22.09 11.48
CA ILE A 596 -21.59 21.28 10.36
C ILE A 596 -22.50 21.55 9.15
N HIS A 597 -21.94 22.10 8.07
CA HIS A 597 -22.67 22.46 6.86
C HIS A 597 -22.60 21.34 5.80
N PHE A 598 -23.74 20.97 5.21
CA PHE A 598 -23.81 20.08 4.03
C PHE A 598 -23.64 20.87 2.73
N ASP A 599 -24.12 22.11 2.72
CA ASP A 599 -23.93 23.13 1.69
C ASP A 599 -24.11 24.53 2.30
N ASN A 600 -24.23 25.56 1.46
CA ASN A 600 -24.40 26.96 1.91
C ASN A 600 -25.78 27.27 2.53
N THR A 601 -26.69 26.28 2.61
CA THR A 601 -28.10 26.46 3.01
C THR A 601 -28.57 25.47 4.08
N GLN A 602 -27.89 24.32 4.22
CA GLN A 602 -28.24 23.29 5.20
C GLN A 602 -27.08 23.01 6.14
N SER A 603 -27.39 22.96 7.44
CA SER A 603 -26.46 22.58 8.50
C SER A 603 -27.12 21.75 9.59
N VAL A 604 -26.28 21.04 10.36
CA VAL A 604 -26.63 20.42 11.63
C VAL A 604 -25.73 21.01 12.70
N THR A 605 -26.33 21.48 13.79
CA THR A 605 -25.61 21.83 15.01
C THR A 605 -25.42 20.57 15.86
N ILE A 606 -24.22 20.34 16.36
CA ILE A 606 -23.95 19.40 17.45
C ILE A 606 -23.43 20.15 18.68
N HIS A 607 -23.61 19.52 19.85
CA HIS A 607 -23.06 20.00 21.11
C HIS A 607 -21.97 19.01 21.54
N VAL A 608 -20.73 19.47 21.59
CA VAL A 608 -19.56 18.72 22.06
C VAL A 608 -19.27 19.16 23.49
N LYS A 609 -18.94 18.23 24.38
CA LYS A 609 -18.58 18.53 25.77
C LYS A 609 -17.10 18.19 25.97
N ASP A 610 -16.35 19.14 26.50
CA ASP A 610 -14.98 18.93 26.97
C ASP A 610 -14.98 18.93 28.52
N SER A 611 -14.30 17.93 29.11
CA SER A 611 -14.03 17.80 30.55
C SER A 611 -12.60 18.28 30.86
N ILE A 612 -12.18 18.29 32.14
CA ILE A 612 -10.79 18.56 32.50
C ILE A 612 -9.77 17.57 31.89
N TYR A 613 -10.22 16.36 31.52
CA TYR A 613 -9.38 15.35 30.88
C TYR A 613 -9.28 15.53 29.36
N GLY A 614 -10.34 16.09 28.75
CA GLY A 614 -10.51 16.25 27.30
C GLY A 614 -11.96 15.99 26.83
N PRO A 615 -12.19 15.86 25.51
CA PRO A 615 -13.51 15.71 24.92
C PRO A 615 -14.21 14.42 25.35
N VAL A 616 -15.54 14.47 25.49
CA VAL A 616 -16.41 13.31 25.68
C VAL A 616 -16.57 12.56 24.35
N VAL A 617 -16.28 11.25 24.36
CA VAL A 617 -16.06 10.46 23.13
C VAL A 617 -17.00 9.24 22.95
N ASN A 618 -18.02 9.02 23.79
CA ASN A 618 -18.95 7.88 23.67
C ASN A 618 -19.43 7.61 22.23
N THR A 619 -19.95 8.62 21.53
CA THR A 619 -20.41 8.51 20.14
C THR A 619 -19.29 8.15 19.14
N LEU A 620 -18.03 8.52 19.43
CA LEU A 620 -16.88 8.19 18.59
C LEU A 620 -16.47 6.73 18.77
N LEU A 621 -16.64 6.23 19.99
CA LEU A 621 -16.37 4.85 20.36
C LEU A 621 -17.53 3.92 19.98
N GLY A 622 -18.68 4.43 19.52
CA GLY A 622 -19.86 3.61 19.27
C GLY A 622 -20.41 3.02 20.57
N TRP A 623 -20.37 3.83 21.64
CA TRP A 623 -20.74 3.52 23.01
C TRP A 623 -21.96 4.36 23.44
N GLU A 624 -22.92 4.53 22.53
CA GLU A 624 -24.23 5.15 22.84
C GLU A 624 -25.14 4.23 23.67
N ASP A 625 -24.82 2.93 23.75
CA ASP A 625 -25.45 1.94 24.65
C ASP A 625 -24.90 1.99 26.08
N ILE A 626 -23.73 2.61 26.28
CA ILE A 626 -23.04 2.65 27.57
C ILE A 626 -23.54 3.86 28.37
N GLN A 627 -23.96 3.61 29.63
CA GLN A 627 -24.46 4.66 30.53
C GLN A 627 -23.33 5.56 31.05
N GLU A 628 -22.14 5.00 31.24
CA GLU A 628 -20.92 5.70 31.64
C GLU A 628 -20.47 6.72 30.59
N VAL A 629 -20.20 7.95 31.03
CA VAL A 629 -19.68 9.01 30.17
C VAL A 629 -18.15 8.94 30.14
N VAL A 630 -17.58 8.91 28.95
CA VAL A 630 -16.16 8.65 28.72
C VAL A 630 -15.49 9.84 28.05
N ALA A 631 -14.43 10.37 28.67
CA ALA A 631 -13.58 11.40 28.10
C ALA A 631 -12.25 10.81 27.60
N LEU A 632 -11.74 11.35 26.49
CA LEU A 632 -10.40 11.06 25.98
C LEU A 632 -9.40 12.08 26.54
N SER A 633 -8.40 11.61 27.28
CA SER A 633 -7.17 12.37 27.47
C SER A 633 -6.18 12.03 26.37
N TRP A 634 -5.60 13.05 25.72
CA TRP A 634 -4.63 12.85 24.64
C TRP A 634 -3.66 14.03 24.52
N THR A 635 -2.35 13.73 24.47
CA THR A 635 -1.31 14.76 24.39
C THR A 635 -1.37 15.59 23.10
N GLY A 636 -1.95 15.08 22.02
CA GLY A 636 -2.13 15.80 20.76
C GLY A 636 -3.19 16.91 20.79
N ILE A 637 -3.96 17.05 21.87
CA ILE A 637 -4.93 18.16 22.09
C ILE A 637 -4.67 18.97 23.36
N LYS A 638 -3.59 18.67 24.09
CA LYS A 638 -3.08 19.51 25.19
C LYS A 638 -2.52 20.83 24.67
N ASP A 639 -2.58 21.85 25.52
CA ASP A 639 -2.03 23.19 25.28
C ASP A 639 -0.51 23.16 25.01
N ASN A 640 0.00 24.20 24.34
CA ASN A 640 1.41 24.40 24.01
C ASN A 640 1.99 23.36 23.03
N ASP A 641 1.25 22.99 21.98
CA ASP A 641 1.70 22.04 20.96
C ASP A 641 2.74 22.67 20.02
N THR A 642 4.01 22.60 20.43
CA THR A 642 5.17 23.11 19.67
C THR A 642 5.71 22.13 18.61
N SER A 643 4.99 21.03 18.29
CA SER A 643 5.53 19.92 17.48
C SER A 643 6.04 20.32 16.10
N LEU A 644 5.39 21.28 15.43
CA LEU A 644 5.86 21.77 14.13
C LEU A 644 7.15 22.61 14.22
N ASN A 645 7.48 23.18 15.39
CA ASN A 645 8.76 23.86 15.61
C ASN A 645 9.92 22.84 15.56
N ALA A 646 9.75 21.65 16.17
CA ALA A 646 10.73 20.57 16.08
C ALA A 646 10.91 20.10 14.64
N VAL A 647 9.81 19.77 13.96
CA VAL A 647 9.80 19.22 12.58
C VAL A 647 10.44 20.19 11.58
N ILE A 648 10.20 21.49 11.71
CA ILE A 648 10.80 22.50 10.84
C ILE A 648 12.25 22.81 11.27
N GLY A 649 12.54 22.82 12.58
CA GLY A 649 13.86 23.11 13.14
C GLY A 649 14.95 22.10 12.76
N ILE A 650 14.64 20.80 12.71
CA ILE A 650 15.62 19.74 12.39
C ILE A 650 16.23 19.82 10.97
N MET A 651 15.66 20.60 10.07
CA MET A 651 16.26 20.85 8.77
C MET A 651 17.54 21.72 8.86
N TYR A 652 17.61 22.62 9.85
CA TYR A 652 18.63 23.67 9.98
C TYR A 652 19.79 23.33 10.93
N GLN A 653 19.72 22.21 11.66
CA GLN A 653 20.78 21.80 12.59
C GLN A 653 22.04 21.31 11.88
N ASN A 654 23.17 21.41 12.57
CA ASN A 654 24.50 21.10 12.02
C ASN A 654 25.19 19.93 12.70
N ASN A 655 24.63 19.43 13.81
CA ASN A 655 25.24 18.44 14.69
C ASN A 655 24.21 17.89 15.69
N TRP A 656 24.57 16.78 16.34
CA TRP A 656 23.71 16.10 17.31
C TRP A 656 23.15 17.03 18.43
N PRO A 657 23.95 17.88 19.11
CA PRO A 657 23.40 18.79 20.13
C PRO A 657 22.28 19.71 19.63
N GLN A 658 22.42 20.26 18.41
CA GLN A 658 21.37 21.10 17.81
C GLN A 658 20.15 20.27 17.38
N PHE A 659 20.34 19.05 16.88
CA PHE A 659 19.24 18.13 16.59
C PHE A 659 18.46 17.79 17.86
N HIS A 660 19.15 17.38 18.91
CA HIS A 660 18.57 17.03 20.20
C HIS A 660 17.81 18.20 20.84
N GLU A 661 18.33 19.43 20.77
CA GLU A 661 17.61 20.59 21.33
C GLU A 661 16.37 20.97 20.49
N ASN A 662 16.42 20.88 19.15
CA ASN A 662 15.20 21.05 18.33
C ASN A 662 14.12 20.01 18.70
N MET A 663 14.52 18.77 18.99
CA MET A 663 13.60 17.68 19.34
C MET A 663 12.91 17.85 20.70
N ARG A 664 13.39 18.75 21.56
CA ARG A 664 12.68 19.17 22.80
C ARG A 664 11.28 19.70 22.52
N HIS A 665 11.07 20.30 21.36
CA HIS A 665 9.78 20.90 20.97
C HIS A 665 8.77 19.87 20.41
N LEU A 666 9.12 18.59 20.27
CA LEU A 666 8.16 17.59 19.81
C LEU A 666 7.23 17.20 20.97
N VAL A 667 5.94 17.52 20.83
CA VAL A 667 4.91 17.18 21.83
C VAL A 667 4.15 15.91 21.42
N SER A 668 3.64 15.84 20.19
CA SER A 668 2.83 14.71 19.71
C SER A 668 2.95 14.53 18.19
N PRO A 669 2.91 13.29 17.65
CA PRO A 669 2.99 12.03 18.37
C PRO A 669 4.44 11.78 18.85
N PRO A 670 4.69 10.99 19.89
CA PRO A 670 6.05 10.60 20.21
C PRO A 670 6.63 9.69 19.13
N MET A 671 7.84 10.00 18.67
CA MET A 671 8.49 9.30 17.56
C MET A 671 9.89 8.85 17.95
N ASN A 672 10.29 7.72 17.38
CA ASN A 672 11.68 7.26 17.36
C ASN A 672 12.42 8.00 16.25
N TYR A 673 13.54 8.63 16.58
CA TYR A 673 14.47 9.24 15.63
C TYR A 673 15.80 8.51 15.65
N ILE A 674 16.25 8.08 14.47
CA ILE A 674 17.64 7.66 14.25
C ILE A 674 18.36 8.79 13.52
N TYR A 675 19.51 9.20 14.02
CA TYR A 675 20.28 10.35 13.54
C TYR A 675 21.72 9.94 13.21
N THR A 676 22.30 10.55 12.18
CA THR A 676 23.75 10.47 11.89
C THR A 676 24.35 11.80 11.47
N ASP A 677 25.62 12.01 11.80
CA ASP A 677 26.49 13.03 11.20
C ASP A 677 27.87 12.44 10.85
N ALA A 678 28.84 13.30 10.56
CA ALA A 678 30.19 12.89 10.16
C ALA A 678 30.92 11.99 11.18
N GLU A 679 30.46 11.91 12.43
CA GLU A 679 31.08 11.11 13.49
C GLU A 679 30.05 10.24 14.24
N ASN A 680 28.85 10.77 14.47
CA ASN A 680 27.90 10.19 15.39
C ASN A 680 26.85 9.30 14.72
N ILE A 681 26.42 8.27 15.46
CA ILE A 681 25.12 7.61 15.31
C ILE A 681 24.34 7.82 16.61
N CYS A 682 23.05 8.14 16.54
CA CYS A 682 22.20 8.31 17.72
C CYS A 682 20.80 7.72 17.50
N SER A 683 20.18 7.28 18.59
CA SER A 683 18.77 6.89 18.69
C SER A 683 18.13 7.71 19.81
N LEU A 684 16.94 8.25 19.56
CA LEU A 684 16.20 9.14 20.46
C LEU A 684 14.70 8.84 20.38
N VAL A 685 14.02 8.82 21.52
CA VAL A 685 12.56 8.96 21.57
C VAL A 685 12.26 10.41 21.96
N ALA A 686 11.44 11.10 21.18
CA ALA A 686 11.01 12.47 21.47
C ALA A 686 9.50 12.58 21.38
N GLY A 687 8.89 13.32 22.30
CA GLY A 687 7.43 13.42 22.48
C GLY A 687 7.06 13.58 23.95
N MET A 688 5.83 14.03 24.20
CA MET A 688 5.25 14.14 25.53
C MET A 688 4.51 12.84 25.89
N VAL A 689 4.95 12.16 26.96
CA VAL A 689 4.37 10.89 27.45
C VAL A 689 3.88 11.09 28.90
N PRO A 690 2.64 10.71 29.26
CA PRO A 690 2.10 10.90 30.60
C PRO A 690 2.75 9.97 31.64
N ILE A 691 2.97 10.48 32.86
CA ILE A 691 3.34 9.66 34.02
C ILE A 691 2.06 9.20 34.70
N ARG A 692 1.80 7.89 34.66
CA ARG A 692 0.60 7.27 35.22
C ARG A 692 0.81 6.82 36.67
N LYS A 693 -0.21 7.06 37.52
CA LYS A 693 -0.26 6.56 38.91
C LYS A 693 -0.27 5.04 38.95
N TYR A 694 0.07 4.47 40.11
CA TYR A 694 0.03 3.02 40.34
C TYR A 694 -1.32 2.41 39.95
N GLY A 695 -1.27 1.38 39.09
CA GLY A 695 -2.44 0.67 38.56
C GLY A 695 -3.11 1.30 37.34
N HIS A 696 -2.79 2.55 36.97
CA HIS A 696 -3.20 3.09 35.68
C HIS A 696 -2.21 2.62 34.60
N THR A 697 -2.59 1.59 33.82
CA THR A 697 -1.67 0.91 32.89
C THR A 697 -1.77 1.35 31.43
N GLY A 698 -2.74 2.21 31.08
CA GLY A 698 -3.06 2.60 29.70
C GLY A 698 -3.70 1.48 28.85
N LEU A 699 -3.96 0.29 29.43
CA LEU A 699 -4.54 -0.83 28.68
C LEU A 699 -6.06 -0.81 28.61
N PHE A 700 -6.73 -0.16 29.58
CA PHE A 700 -8.17 -0.14 29.78
C PHE A 700 -8.63 1.21 30.30
N PRO A 701 -9.88 1.62 30.04
CA PRO A 701 -10.46 2.81 30.65
C PRO A 701 -10.36 2.78 32.18
N VAL A 702 -10.12 3.92 32.79
CA VAL A 702 -10.00 4.09 34.26
C VAL A 702 -11.03 5.09 34.79
N SER A 703 -11.24 5.13 36.11
CA SER A 703 -12.13 6.14 36.71
C SER A 703 -11.50 7.55 36.66
N GLY A 704 -12.26 8.51 36.13
CA GLY A 704 -11.97 9.95 36.09
C GLY A 704 -12.44 10.69 37.33
N ASN A 705 -12.37 10.06 38.50
CA ASN A 705 -12.73 10.69 39.78
C ASN A 705 -11.54 11.33 40.52
N GLY A 706 -10.37 11.41 39.88
CA GLY A 706 -9.11 11.89 40.47
C GLY A 706 -8.10 10.80 40.83
N THR A 707 -8.56 9.55 41.03
CA THR A 707 -7.72 8.43 41.49
C THR A 707 -6.57 8.15 40.52
N PHE A 708 -6.83 8.21 39.21
CA PHE A 708 -5.89 7.80 38.17
C PHE A 708 -5.32 8.95 37.32
N ASP A 709 -5.52 10.20 37.75
CA ASP A 709 -4.93 11.41 37.14
C ASP A 709 -3.42 11.23 36.90
N TYR A 710 -2.90 11.79 35.81
CA TYR A 710 -1.46 11.81 35.56
C TYR A 710 -0.72 12.56 36.66
N GLU A 711 0.45 12.04 37.07
CA GLU A 711 1.37 12.71 38.00
C GLU A 711 2.18 13.82 37.31
N GLY A 712 2.10 13.89 35.98
CA GLY A 712 2.81 14.82 35.11
C GLY A 712 3.13 14.18 33.76
N TYR A 713 4.21 14.65 33.14
CA TYR A 713 4.76 14.07 31.91
C TYR A 713 6.23 13.72 32.12
N VAL A 714 6.74 12.73 31.38
CA VAL A 714 8.15 12.34 31.42
C VAL A 714 9.00 13.56 31.03
N PRO A 715 9.95 14.01 31.87
CA PRO A 715 10.83 15.12 31.53
C PRO A 715 11.65 14.80 30.27
N TYR A 716 11.94 15.79 29.43
CA TYR A 716 12.66 15.55 28.17
C TYR A 716 14.04 14.92 28.38
N GLU A 717 14.76 15.35 29.42
CA GLU A 717 16.05 14.79 29.88
C GLU A 717 15.94 13.34 30.38
N LYS A 718 14.72 12.81 30.49
CA LYS A 718 14.34 11.46 30.90
C LYS A 718 13.62 10.70 29.79
N MET A 719 13.64 11.18 28.56
CA MET A 719 13.27 10.38 27.39
C MET A 719 14.47 9.53 26.93
N PRO A 720 14.27 8.27 26.50
CA PRO A 720 15.39 7.41 26.10
C PRO A 720 16.18 7.96 24.91
N TYR A 721 17.49 8.10 25.07
CA TYR A 721 18.41 8.32 23.95
C TYR A 721 19.77 7.67 24.19
N VAL A 722 20.49 7.36 23.11
CA VAL A 722 21.87 6.90 23.14
C VAL A 722 22.62 7.34 21.89
N CYS A 723 23.89 7.71 22.03
CA CYS A 723 24.80 7.99 20.92
C CYS A 723 26.03 7.10 20.99
N ASN A 724 26.50 6.63 19.82
CA ASN A 724 27.70 5.81 19.63
C ASN A 724 27.85 4.60 20.59
N PRO A 725 26.78 3.81 20.84
CA PRO A 725 26.78 2.73 21.82
C PRO A 725 27.88 1.69 21.55
N GLU A 726 28.23 0.88 22.55
CA GLU A 726 29.32 -0.11 22.45
C GLU A 726 29.14 -1.08 21.27
N ARG A 727 27.89 -1.48 20.97
CA ARG A 727 27.51 -2.32 19.81
C ARG A 727 27.83 -1.70 18.43
N LYS A 728 28.11 -0.39 18.36
CA LYS A 728 28.43 0.40 17.15
C LYS A 728 27.34 0.40 16.07
N PHE A 729 26.11 0.16 16.47
CA PHE A 729 24.89 0.41 15.69
C PHE A 729 23.73 0.80 16.61
N VAL A 730 22.70 1.42 16.05
CA VAL A 730 21.40 1.65 16.68
C VAL A 730 20.30 1.17 15.73
N VAL A 731 19.18 0.66 16.27
CA VAL A 731 18.05 0.12 15.50
C VAL A 731 16.75 0.54 16.17
N ALA A 732 15.77 1.00 15.40
CA ALA A 732 14.37 1.13 15.81
C ALA A 732 13.50 0.34 14.84
N ALA A 733 12.66 -0.56 15.37
CA ALA A 733 11.76 -1.41 14.59
C ALA A 733 10.39 -1.58 15.26
N ASN A 734 9.97 -0.58 16.04
CA ASN A 734 8.73 -0.53 16.82
C ASN A 734 8.54 -1.61 17.90
N ALA A 735 9.56 -2.44 18.19
CA ALA A 735 9.57 -3.26 19.40
C ALA A 735 9.65 -2.39 20.67
N ARG A 736 9.46 -2.99 21.86
CA ARG A 736 9.52 -2.30 23.16
C ARG A 736 10.74 -1.39 23.27
N ILE A 737 10.53 -0.14 23.68
CA ILE A 737 11.58 0.88 23.73
C ILE A 737 12.52 0.63 24.91
N GLU A 738 11.93 0.62 26.11
CA GLU A 738 12.66 0.76 27.35
C GLU A 738 13.15 -0.58 27.92
N PRO A 739 14.39 -0.63 28.45
CA PRO A 739 14.92 -1.84 29.06
C PRO A 739 14.29 -2.11 30.44
N PRO A 740 14.35 -3.36 30.93
CA PRO A 740 13.88 -3.70 32.27
C PRO A 740 14.56 -2.83 33.34
N GLY A 741 13.75 -2.20 34.21
CA GLY A 741 14.23 -1.29 35.26
C GLY A 741 14.34 0.18 34.83
N TYR A 742 13.87 0.53 33.63
CA TYR A 742 13.64 1.93 33.29
C TYR A 742 12.51 2.51 34.15
N PRO A 743 12.66 3.72 34.73
CA PRO A 743 11.71 4.23 35.73
C PRO A 743 10.41 4.78 35.15
N TYR A 744 10.31 4.96 33.83
CA TYR A 744 9.11 5.48 33.15
C TYR A 744 8.54 4.42 32.22
N TYR A 745 7.26 4.12 32.37
CA TYR A 745 6.54 3.26 31.44
C TYR A 745 6.11 4.07 30.22
N LEU A 746 6.50 3.60 29.03
CA LEU A 746 6.23 4.34 27.79
C LEU A 746 5.03 3.80 27.02
N GLY A 747 4.67 2.52 27.15
CA GLY A 747 3.49 1.92 26.53
C GLY A 747 3.57 0.39 26.45
N ALA A 748 2.44 -0.29 26.22
CA ALA A 748 2.37 -1.74 26.04
C ALA A 748 2.15 -2.19 24.58
N ASP A 749 1.47 -1.37 23.77
CA ASP A 749 1.13 -1.70 22.39
C ASP A 749 2.30 -1.36 21.46
N VAL A 750 3.16 -2.36 21.26
CA VAL A 750 4.38 -2.27 20.45
C VAL A 750 4.44 -3.43 19.45
N GLY A 751 5.21 -3.27 18.38
CA GLY A 751 5.42 -4.28 17.35
C GLY A 751 6.17 -5.53 17.84
N THR A 752 6.13 -6.59 17.05
CA THR A 752 6.79 -7.87 17.38
C THR A 752 8.32 -7.76 17.39
N LYS A 753 8.97 -8.68 18.10
CA LYS A 753 10.45 -8.72 18.22
C LYS A 753 11.18 -8.97 16.90
N TYR A 754 10.55 -9.63 15.93
CA TYR A 754 11.26 -10.38 14.88
C TYR A 754 12.08 -9.50 13.94
N ARG A 755 11.56 -8.30 13.58
CA ARG A 755 12.28 -7.33 12.75
C ARG A 755 13.49 -6.74 13.49
N LEU A 756 13.30 -6.31 14.75
CA LEU A 756 14.41 -5.84 15.60
C LEU A 756 15.50 -6.91 15.69
N GLU A 757 15.13 -8.12 16.10
CA GLU A 757 16.02 -9.26 16.24
C GLU A 757 16.75 -9.62 14.94
N ARG A 758 16.12 -9.48 13.77
CA ARG A 758 16.75 -9.80 12.49
C ARG A 758 17.74 -8.71 12.05
N ILE A 759 17.43 -7.43 12.28
CA ILE A 759 18.36 -6.33 12.02
C ILE A 759 19.57 -6.42 12.98
N GLU A 760 19.34 -6.66 14.28
CA GLU A 760 20.43 -6.80 15.26
C GLU A 760 21.38 -7.97 14.92
N ASP A 761 20.87 -9.14 14.50
CA ASP A 761 21.70 -10.26 14.03
C ASP A 761 22.62 -9.85 12.86
N LEU A 762 22.06 -9.19 11.85
CA LEU A 762 22.77 -8.81 10.63
C LEU A 762 23.87 -7.77 10.92
N LEU A 763 23.58 -6.77 11.78
CA LEU A 763 24.49 -5.70 12.18
C LEU A 763 25.52 -6.10 13.26
N SER A 764 25.27 -7.21 13.97
CA SER A 764 26.21 -7.78 14.95
C SER A 764 27.33 -8.60 14.31
N SER A 765 27.23 -8.93 13.03
CA SER A 765 28.29 -9.63 12.30
C SER A 765 29.60 -8.81 12.21
N ASN A 766 30.75 -9.50 12.15
CA ASN A 766 32.07 -8.89 11.96
C ASN A 766 32.30 -8.31 10.54
N LYS A 767 31.22 -8.02 9.80
CA LYS A 767 31.29 -7.44 8.45
C LYS A 767 31.64 -5.96 8.54
N THR A 768 32.35 -5.49 7.51
CA THR A 768 32.51 -4.05 7.25
C THR A 768 31.45 -3.61 6.25
N PHE A 769 30.57 -2.70 6.66
CA PHE A 769 29.36 -2.35 5.93
C PHE A 769 29.58 -1.24 4.88
N ASN A 770 28.76 -1.27 3.84
CA ASN A 770 28.60 -0.21 2.84
C ASN A 770 27.11 -0.02 2.49
N ILE A 771 26.79 0.91 1.58
CA ILE A 771 25.41 1.20 1.15
C ILE A 771 24.71 -0.04 0.57
N THR A 772 25.39 -0.85 -0.25
CA THR A 772 24.82 -2.09 -0.80
C THR A 772 24.42 -3.06 0.31
N ASN A 773 25.19 -3.15 1.39
CA ASN A 773 24.79 -3.99 2.53
C ASN A 773 23.54 -3.47 3.27
N MET A 774 23.25 -2.17 3.23
CA MET A 774 21.99 -1.65 3.76
C MET A 774 20.82 -1.97 2.84
N VAL A 775 21.03 -1.95 1.52
CA VAL A 775 20.06 -2.46 0.54
C VAL A 775 19.75 -3.94 0.80
N ASP A 776 20.78 -4.77 0.98
CA ASP A 776 20.62 -6.20 1.28
C ASP A 776 19.76 -6.42 2.55
N ILE A 777 19.95 -5.59 3.59
CA ILE A 777 19.18 -5.68 4.84
C ILE A 777 17.74 -5.18 4.65
N GLN A 778 17.51 -4.06 3.95
CA GLN A 778 16.14 -3.56 3.63
C GLN A 778 15.33 -4.53 2.78
N LEU A 779 15.99 -5.44 2.06
CA LEU A 779 15.37 -6.45 1.21
C LEU A 779 15.30 -7.84 1.87
N ASP A 780 15.74 -8.01 3.12
CA ASP A 780 15.75 -9.30 3.81
C ASP A 780 14.33 -9.81 4.15
N THR A 781 14.07 -11.07 3.78
CA THR A 781 12.75 -11.72 3.87
C THR A 781 12.72 -12.92 4.82
N TYR A 782 13.67 -12.98 5.76
CA TYR A 782 13.81 -14.11 6.67
C TYR A 782 12.81 -14.03 7.84
N SER A 783 11.86 -14.96 7.89
CA SER A 783 10.86 -15.04 8.95
C SER A 783 11.41 -15.79 10.17
N LYS A 784 11.80 -15.04 11.20
CA LYS A 784 12.05 -15.60 12.54
C LYS A 784 10.77 -16.21 13.16
N LEU A 785 9.60 -15.67 12.81
CA LEU A 785 8.29 -16.18 13.22
C LEU A 785 8.08 -17.65 12.82
N PHE A 786 8.51 -18.06 11.62
CA PHE A 786 8.40 -19.47 11.20
C PHE A 786 9.09 -20.42 12.18
N PHE A 787 10.26 -20.06 12.72
CA PHE A 787 10.98 -20.90 13.66
C PHE A 787 10.32 -20.98 15.04
N ASP A 788 9.57 -19.96 15.44
CA ASP A 788 8.73 -19.97 16.65
C ASP A 788 7.48 -20.86 16.50
N LEU A 789 6.94 -21.00 15.28
CA LEU A 789 5.78 -21.87 14.99
C LEU A 789 6.16 -23.29 14.55
N LYS A 790 7.38 -23.49 14.04
CA LYS A 790 7.91 -24.79 13.56
C LYS A 790 7.73 -25.95 14.55
N PRO A 791 7.97 -25.82 15.87
CA PRO A 791 7.73 -26.90 16.82
C PRO A 791 6.26 -27.39 16.87
N PHE A 792 5.30 -26.52 16.54
CA PHE A 792 3.88 -26.90 16.45
C PHE A 792 3.57 -27.58 15.12
N ILE A 793 4.16 -27.11 14.01
CA ILE A 793 4.10 -27.79 12.70
C ILE A 793 4.66 -29.22 12.80
N SER A 794 5.71 -29.45 13.59
CA SER A 794 6.24 -30.79 13.91
C SER A 794 5.28 -31.66 14.74
N LYS A 795 4.40 -31.07 15.55
CA LYS A 795 3.40 -31.77 16.40
C LYS A 795 2.15 -32.20 15.61
N LEU A 796 1.79 -31.52 14.51
CA LEU A 796 0.61 -31.87 13.70
C LEU A 796 0.63 -33.32 13.19
N LYS A 797 1.81 -33.94 13.02
CA LYS A 797 1.97 -35.36 12.60
C LYS A 797 1.31 -36.36 13.55
N ASN A 798 1.08 -36.00 14.82
CA ASN A 798 0.48 -36.86 15.85
C ASN A 798 -1.07 -36.82 15.80
N THR A 799 -1.64 -36.42 14.66
CA THR A 799 -3.08 -36.18 14.47
C THR A 799 -3.49 -36.66 13.07
N SER A 800 -4.79 -36.65 12.77
CA SER A 800 -5.39 -37.28 11.58
C SER A 800 -5.12 -36.54 10.25
N LEU A 801 -3.86 -36.43 9.83
CA LEU A 801 -3.44 -36.00 8.50
C LEU A 801 -3.48 -37.16 7.50
N THR A 802 -3.84 -36.86 6.25
CA THR A 802 -3.70 -37.78 5.12
C THR A 802 -2.24 -37.88 4.68
N PHE A 803 -1.90 -38.89 3.87
CA PHE A 803 -0.54 -39.06 3.34
C PHE A 803 -0.04 -37.82 2.57
N GLN A 804 -0.90 -37.19 1.76
CA GLN A 804 -0.52 -35.99 1.01
C GLN A 804 -0.30 -34.78 1.93
N GLU A 805 -1.17 -34.57 2.92
CA GLU A 805 -1.01 -33.50 3.91
C GLU A 805 0.27 -33.69 4.75
N GLU A 806 0.61 -34.93 5.12
CA GLU A 806 1.86 -35.23 5.87
C GLU A 806 3.12 -35.02 5.02
N VAL A 807 3.08 -35.27 3.70
CA VAL A 807 4.17 -34.91 2.79
C VAL A 807 4.36 -33.40 2.73
N ILE A 808 3.26 -32.65 2.55
CA ILE A 808 3.26 -31.18 2.52
C ILE A 808 3.76 -30.61 3.87
N ARG A 809 3.31 -31.17 5.00
CA ARG A 809 3.76 -30.79 6.35
C ARG A 809 5.26 -31.02 6.55
N LYS A 810 5.79 -32.16 6.10
CA LYS A 810 7.24 -32.46 6.15
C LYS A 810 8.07 -31.54 5.26
N ASP A 811 7.52 -31.08 4.15
CA ASP A 811 8.19 -30.13 3.26
C ASP A 811 8.25 -28.73 3.90
N LEU A 812 7.11 -28.25 4.44
CA LEU A 812 7.07 -27.01 5.22
C LEU A 812 7.98 -27.07 6.46
N GLU A 813 8.03 -28.19 7.18
CA GLU A 813 8.94 -28.39 8.32
C GLU A 813 10.42 -28.27 7.94
N LYS A 814 10.79 -28.53 6.67
CA LYS A 814 12.17 -28.40 6.16
C LYS A 814 12.48 -27.03 5.57
N TRP A 815 11.49 -26.16 5.39
CA TRP A 815 11.68 -24.83 4.82
C TRP A 815 12.71 -24.01 5.60
N ASP A 816 13.38 -23.11 4.87
CA ASP A 816 14.47 -22.27 5.36
C ASP A 816 13.99 -20.94 5.98
N GLY A 817 12.71 -20.59 5.81
CA GLY A 817 12.09 -19.40 6.37
C GLY A 817 12.17 -18.15 5.49
N TYR A 818 12.63 -18.23 4.23
CA TYR A 818 12.71 -17.06 3.34
C TYR A 818 11.44 -16.86 2.50
N LEU A 819 10.76 -15.73 2.70
CA LEU A 819 9.56 -15.33 1.94
C LEU A 819 9.93 -14.75 0.56
N ILE A 820 10.60 -15.54 -0.26
CA ILE A 820 10.97 -15.16 -1.63
C ILE A 820 9.86 -15.46 -2.64
N LEU A 821 9.76 -14.66 -3.70
CA LEU A 821 8.91 -14.95 -4.85
C LEU A 821 9.21 -16.36 -5.38
N GLY A 822 8.19 -17.14 -5.68
CA GLY A 822 8.35 -18.54 -6.12
C GLY A 822 8.21 -19.60 -5.01
N SER A 823 8.36 -19.25 -3.73
CA SER A 823 8.29 -20.21 -2.61
C SER A 823 6.86 -20.71 -2.38
N LYS A 824 6.62 -22.03 -2.48
CA LYS A 824 5.31 -22.64 -2.12
C LYS A 824 5.13 -22.76 -0.60
N GLN A 825 6.24 -22.94 0.11
CA GLN A 825 6.28 -23.09 1.56
C GLN A 825 5.95 -21.77 2.26
N ALA A 826 6.40 -20.63 1.72
CA ALA A 826 6.01 -19.31 2.21
C ALA A 826 4.47 -19.08 2.12
N SER A 827 3.87 -19.42 0.99
CA SER A 827 2.41 -19.37 0.78
C SER A 827 1.65 -20.16 1.83
N LEU A 828 2.07 -21.41 2.04
CA LEU A 828 1.44 -22.30 3.00
C LEU A 828 1.68 -21.85 4.44
N PHE A 829 2.87 -21.34 4.75
CA PHE A 829 3.21 -20.84 6.07
C PHE A 829 2.33 -19.65 6.46
N GLU A 830 2.27 -18.62 5.62
CA GLU A 830 1.52 -17.41 5.94
C GLU A 830 0.00 -17.68 5.95
N MET A 831 -0.53 -18.49 5.03
CA MET A 831 -1.94 -18.91 5.11
C MET A 831 -2.22 -19.73 6.39
N PHE A 832 -1.31 -20.64 6.78
CA PHE A 832 -1.47 -21.37 8.04
C PHE A 832 -1.43 -20.44 9.25
N HIS A 833 -0.54 -19.44 9.23
CA HIS A 833 -0.47 -18.42 10.27
C HIS A 833 -1.77 -17.61 10.35
N THR A 834 -2.30 -17.09 9.23
CA THR A 834 -3.57 -16.34 9.24
C THR A 834 -4.74 -17.19 9.71
N LYS A 835 -4.80 -18.48 9.33
CA LYS A 835 -5.86 -19.38 9.81
C LYS A 835 -5.78 -19.70 11.30
N LEU A 836 -4.66 -19.44 11.99
CA LEU A 836 -4.57 -19.51 13.44
C LEU A 836 -5.15 -18.27 14.14
N TRP A 837 -5.30 -17.14 13.44
CA TRP A 837 -5.87 -15.91 14.02
C TRP A 837 -7.34 -16.08 14.41
N ASN A 838 -8.06 -16.93 13.67
CA ASN A 838 -9.45 -17.30 13.94
C ASN A 838 -9.65 -18.19 15.18
N MET A 839 -8.59 -18.55 15.93
CA MET A 839 -8.73 -19.26 17.22
C MET A 839 -9.49 -18.45 18.28
N SER A 840 -9.40 -17.11 18.26
CA SER A 840 -10.11 -16.24 19.20
C SER A 840 -11.57 -15.98 18.83
N TYR A 841 -12.00 -16.33 17.62
CA TYR A 841 -13.27 -15.86 17.06
C TYR A 841 -14.48 -16.32 17.89
N ALA A 842 -14.43 -17.54 18.42
CA ALA A 842 -15.49 -18.10 19.26
C ALA A 842 -15.66 -17.38 20.62
N ASP A 843 -14.62 -16.69 21.10
CA ASP A 843 -14.65 -16.00 22.40
C ASP A 843 -14.86 -14.49 22.23
N LEU A 844 -14.21 -13.87 21.23
CA LEU A 844 -14.25 -12.42 21.03
C LEU A 844 -15.31 -11.98 20.01
N GLY A 845 -15.72 -12.89 19.10
CA GLY A 845 -16.46 -12.58 17.88
C GLY A 845 -15.59 -12.06 16.74
N VAL A 846 -14.26 -12.14 16.87
CA VAL A 846 -13.27 -11.55 15.97
C VAL A 846 -11.94 -12.33 15.97
N GLU A 847 -11.19 -12.21 14.87
CA GLU A 847 -9.82 -12.72 14.73
C GLU A 847 -8.83 -11.96 15.64
N ASN A 848 -7.74 -12.63 16.01
CA ASN A 848 -6.65 -12.08 16.80
C ASN A 848 -5.31 -12.66 16.32
N SER A 849 -4.47 -11.80 15.76
CA SER A 849 -3.18 -12.11 15.17
C SER A 849 -2.00 -11.99 16.13
N ASN A 850 -2.25 -11.71 17.41
CA ASN A 850 -1.23 -11.66 18.46
C ASN A 850 -0.55 -13.03 18.61
N ILE A 851 0.69 -13.10 18.13
CA ILE A 851 1.49 -14.33 18.13
C ILE A 851 1.78 -14.87 19.55
N ILE A 852 1.78 -14.03 20.58
CA ILE A 852 1.98 -14.47 21.97
C ILE A 852 0.74 -15.24 22.43
N TYR A 853 -0.47 -14.73 22.14
CA TYR A 853 -1.72 -15.47 22.36
C TYR A 853 -1.72 -16.79 21.58
N ILE A 854 -1.41 -16.78 20.28
CA ILE A 854 -1.37 -17.98 19.43
C ILE A 854 -0.41 -19.04 19.99
N LYS A 855 0.83 -18.66 20.34
CA LYS A 855 1.82 -19.58 20.92
C LYS A 855 1.40 -20.12 22.29
N ASN A 856 0.78 -19.28 23.12
CA ASN A 856 0.28 -19.70 24.43
C ASN A 856 -0.88 -20.69 24.27
N ALA A 857 -1.85 -20.39 23.39
CA ALA A 857 -2.96 -21.28 23.05
C ALA A 857 -2.46 -22.64 22.53
N LEU A 858 -1.54 -22.66 21.56
CA LEU A 858 -0.98 -23.91 21.01
C LEU A 858 -0.16 -24.74 22.03
N ASN A 859 0.25 -24.15 23.16
CA ASN A 859 0.88 -24.85 24.28
C ASN A 859 -0.11 -25.38 25.33
N LYS A 860 -1.38 -24.93 25.34
CA LYS A 860 -2.39 -25.39 26.32
C LYS A 860 -2.69 -26.89 26.14
N THR A 861 -2.84 -27.59 27.26
CA THR A 861 -3.39 -28.95 27.30
C THR A 861 -4.89 -28.90 27.60
N GLY A 862 -5.72 -29.52 26.74
CA GLY A 862 -7.18 -29.52 26.87
C GLY A 862 -7.87 -28.76 25.74
N ARG A 863 -9.10 -28.28 25.98
CA ARG A 863 -9.87 -27.45 25.04
C ARG A 863 -9.14 -26.13 24.74
N CYS A 864 -9.35 -25.57 23.56
CA CYS A 864 -8.66 -24.34 23.16
C CYS A 864 -9.20 -23.10 23.87
N SER A 865 -10.53 -23.02 23.96
CA SER A 865 -11.27 -22.09 24.80
C SER A 865 -12.50 -22.80 25.37
N PRO A 866 -13.25 -22.18 26.31
CA PRO A 866 -14.54 -22.71 26.77
C PRO A 866 -15.54 -22.91 25.62
N ASN A 867 -15.55 -22.00 24.64
CA ASN A 867 -16.47 -21.97 23.50
C ASN A 867 -16.02 -22.85 22.31
N LEU A 868 -14.79 -23.39 22.35
CA LEU A 868 -14.28 -24.32 21.35
C LEU A 868 -14.17 -25.75 21.93
N PRO A 869 -15.01 -26.72 21.50
CA PRO A 869 -14.99 -28.08 22.03
C PRO A 869 -13.71 -28.86 21.67
N LYS A 870 -12.92 -28.36 20.70
CA LYS A 870 -11.66 -28.94 20.20
C LYS A 870 -10.46 -28.45 21.00
N THR A 871 -9.39 -29.25 21.04
CA THR A 871 -8.08 -28.80 21.56
C THR A 871 -7.41 -27.82 20.59
N CYS A 872 -6.53 -26.92 21.06
CA CYS A 872 -5.84 -25.99 20.13
C CYS A 872 -5.01 -26.73 19.08
N MET A 873 -4.42 -27.88 19.41
CA MET A 873 -3.72 -28.70 18.43
C MET A 873 -4.68 -29.29 17.39
N SER A 874 -5.88 -29.72 17.79
CA SER A 874 -6.90 -30.18 16.84
C SER A 874 -7.41 -29.03 15.96
N TYR A 875 -7.53 -27.81 16.50
CA TYR A 875 -7.84 -26.61 15.71
C TYR A 875 -6.74 -26.33 14.68
N ALA A 876 -5.47 -26.32 15.11
CA ALA A 876 -4.32 -26.08 14.23
C ALA A 876 -4.24 -27.08 13.07
N VAL A 877 -4.67 -28.32 13.28
CA VAL A 877 -4.78 -29.33 12.23
C VAL A 877 -5.88 -28.97 11.22
N SER A 878 -7.06 -28.54 11.68
CA SER A 878 -8.10 -28.02 10.80
C SER A 878 -7.62 -26.79 10.03
N ALA A 879 -6.96 -25.83 10.68
CA ALA A 879 -6.38 -24.63 10.06
C ALA A 879 -5.34 -24.99 8.98
N PHE A 880 -4.44 -25.95 9.25
CA PHE A 880 -3.44 -26.41 8.28
C PHE A 880 -4.07 -27.05 7.04
N LYS A 881 -5.10 -27.90 7.23
CA LYS A 881 -5.85 -28.50 6.10
C LYS A 881 -6.60 -27.44 5.29
N GLN A 882 -7.28 -26.52 5.98
CA GLN A 882 -8.01 -25.43 5.34
C GLN A 882 -7.08 -24.54 4.53
N SER A 883 -5.87 -24.27 5.04
CA SER A 883 -4.85 -23.49 4.33
C SER A 883 -4.47 -24.11 2.98
N ILE A 884 -4.31 -25.43 2.92
CA ILE A 884 -4.03 -26.16 1.67
C ILE A 884 -5.22 -26.09 0.70
N ALA A 885 -6.46 -26.16 1.22
CA ALA A 885 -7.68 -26.08 0.41
C ALA A 885 -7.89 -24.65 -0.15
N ASP A 886 -7.85 -23.64 0.71
CA ASP A 886 -8.08 -22.24 0.35
C ASP A 886 -7.04 -21.75 -0.67
N LEU A 887 -5.76 -22.07 -0.48
CA LEU A 887 -4.71 -21.72 -1.44
C LEU A 887 -4.95 -22.32 -2.84
N LYS A 888 -5.48 -23.54 -2.92
CA LYS A 888 -5.87 -24.19 -4.19
C LYS A 888 -7.08 -23.52 -4.83
N VAL A 889 -8.09 -23.19 -4.03
CA VAL A 889 -9.31 -22.50 -4.49
C VAL A 889 -8.97 -21.08 -5.01
N LEU A 890 -8.23 -20.29 -4.22
CA LEU A 890 -7.82 -18.93 -4.55
C LEU A 890 -7.00 -18.86 -5.85
N SER A 891 -6.05 -19.78 -6.03
CA SER A 891 -5.23 -19.87 -7.24
C SER A 891 -5.89 -20.60 -8.41
N LYS A 892 -7.09 -21.16 -8.21
CA LYS A 892 -7.80 -22.03 -9.18
C LYS A 892 -6.91 -23.20 -9.67
N SER A 893 -6.11 -23.74 -8.77
CA SER A 893 -5.08 -24.75 -9.04
C SER A 893 -5.30 -26.02 -8.23
N THR A 894 -4.81 -27.15 -8.72
CA THR A 894 -4.74 -28.41 -7.94
C THR A 894 -3.54 -28.46 -6.99
N GLU A 895 -2.56 -27.56 -7.18
CA GLU A 895 -1.35 -27.42 -6.38
C GLU A 895 -1.37 -26.16 -5.51
N ILE A 896 -0.51 -26.14 -4.48
CA ILE A 896 -0.25 -24.92 -3.70
C ILE A 896 0.47 -23.90 -4.61
N PRO A 897 -0.04 -22.66 -4.74
CA PRO A 897 0.59 -21.60 -5.52
C PRO A 897 1.86 -21.09 -4.84
N SER A 898 2.78 -20.59 -5.66
CA SER A 898 4.00 -19.95 -5.20
C SER A 898 3.76 -18.53 -4.69
N TRP A 899 4.54 -18.10 -3.71
CA TRP A 899 4.54 -16.73 -3.17
C TRP A 899 4.73 -15.71 -4.29
N GLY A 900 3.86 -14.68 -4.33
CA GLY A 900 3.88 -13.68 -5.39
C GLY A 900 3.47 -14.21 -6.78
N VAL A 901 2.76 -15.34 -6.86
CA VAL A 901 2.20 -15.87 -8.12
C VAL A 901 0.71 -16.18 -7.92
N GLY A 902 -0.15 -15.21 -8.23
CA GLY A 902 -1.60 -15.30 -8.03
C GLY A 902 -2.07 -15.15 -6.56
N ILE A 903 -1.13 -15.04 -5.62
CA ILE A 903 -1.32 -14.77 -4.19
C ILE A 903 -0.22 -13.85 -3.68
N HIS A 904 -0.48 -13.16 -2.57
CA HIS A 904 0.40 -12.16 -1.94
C HIS A 904 1.04 -11.13 -2.88
N SER A 905 0.45 -9.95 -2.92
CA SER A 905 0.94 -8.78 -3.62
C SER A 905 0.55 -7.53 -2.88
N THR A 906 1.26 -6.43 -3.10
CA THR A 906 0.87 -5.13 -2.57
C THR A 906 0.15 -4.32 -3.63
N THR A 907 -1.06 -3.86 -3.28
CA THR A 907 -1.91 -3.00 -4.12
C THR A 907 -2.00 -1.58 -3.55
N TYR A 908 -1.78 -0.60 -4.41
CA TYR A 908 -1.96 0.83 -4.20
C TYR A 908 -3.30 1.21 -4.80
N PHE A 909 -4.32 1.39 -3.96
CA PHE A 909 -5.65 1.77 -4.42
C PHE A 909 -5.69 3.27 -4.72
N HIS A 910 -6.27 3.63 -5.86
CA HIS A 910 -6.61 5.02 -6.14
C HIS A 910 -7.82 5.42 -5.27
N PRO A 911 -7.71 6.43 -4.40
CA PRO A 911 -8.77 6.84 -3.48
C PRO A 911 -10.14 7.00 -4.16
N VAL A 912 -10.19 7.74 -5.27
CA VAL A 912 -11.45 7.93 -6.03
C VAL A 912 -11.81 6.75 -6.93
N PHE A 913 -10.92 6.36 -7.83
CA PHE A 913 -11.29 5.58 -9.03
C PHE A 913 -11.23 4.05 -8.86
N HIS A 914 -10.70 3.51 -7.76
CA HIS A 914 -10.61 2.06 -7.52
C HIS A 914 -11.96 1.31 -7.69
N SER A 915 -13.07 1.93 -7.30
CA SER A 915 -14.40 1.31 -7.34
C SER A 915 -15.14 1.46 -8.69
N TYR A 916 -14.45 1.93 -9.75
CA TYR A 916 -15.02 2.14 -11.08
C TYR A 916 -14.39 1.20 -12.12
N ALA A 917 -15.06 1.02 -13.27
CA ALA A 917 -14.68 0.04 -14.30
C ALA A 917 -13.29 0.23 -14.94
N PHE A 918 -12.62 1.37 -14.68
CA PHE A 918 -11.26 1.68 -15.17
C PHE A 918 -10.21 1.65 -14.05
N SER A 919 -10.52 1.01 -12.92
CA SER A 919 -9.65 0.87 -11.75
C SER A 919 -8.23 0.37 -12.09
N CYS A 920 -8.08 -0.58 -13.03
CA CYS A 920 -6.77 -1.08 -13.44
C CYS A 920 -5.82 0.00 -14.04
N ALA A 921 -6.35 1.13 -14.52
CA ALA A 921 -5.55 2.24 -15.05
C ALA A 921 -4.98 3.13 -13.92
N CYS A 922 -5.70 3.29 -12.82
CA CYS A 922 -5.33 4.18 -11.72
C CYS A 922 -4.79 3.44 -10.48
N ASP A 923 -5.27 2.25 -10.18
CA ASP A 923 -4.67 1.38 -9.17
C ASP A 923 -3.34 0.85 -9.68
N LYS A 924 -2.44 0.51 -8.75
CA LYS A 924 -1.18 -0.17 -9.08
C LYS A 924 -1.01 -1.38 -8.19
N ARG A 925 -0.38 -2.43 -8.72
CA ARG A 925 -0.18 -3.70 -8.01
C ARG A 925 1.17 -4.28 -8.41
N HIS A 926 1.85 -4.89 -7.46
CA HIS A 926 3.08 -5.64 -7.70
C HIS A 926 3.20 -6.79 -6.70
N TYR A 927 3.84 -7.88 -7.12
CA TYR A 927 4.18 -8.98 -6.23
C TYR A 927 5.35 -8.57 -5.34
N VAL A 928 5.31 -8.98 -4.07
CA VAL A 928 6.27 -8.53 -3.05
C VAL A 928 6.86 -9.74 -2.33
N PRO A 929 8.19 -9.86 -2.22
CA PRO A 929 8.81 -10.81 -1.32
C PRO A 929 8.86 -10.21 0.11
N GLY A 930 8.79 -11.06 1.13
CA GLY A 930 8.60 -10.64 2.53
C GLY A 930 7.14 -10.72 2.98
N GLY A 931 6.90 -10.42 4.26
CA GLY A 931 5.61 -10.53 4.95
C GLY A 931 5.52 -9.58 6.15
N THR A 932 4.62 -9.85 7.10
CA THR A 932 4.35 -8.96 8.24
C THR A 932 5.52 -8.84 9.23
N ASP A 933 6.29 -9.91 9.42
CA ASP A 933 7.34 -9.98 10.45
C ASP A 933 8.78 -9.98 9.89
N THR A 934 8.95 -9.75 8.58
CA THR A 934 10.26 -9.63 7.90
C THR A 934 10.69 -8.17 7.77
N ILE A 935 11.99 -7.91 7.55
CA ILE A 935 12.49 -6.52 7.40
C ILE A 935 11.87 -5.86 6.17
N ASN A 936 11.92 -6.54 5.03
CA ASN A 936 11.17 -6.16 3.83
C ASN A 936 9.68 -6.42 4.09
N PHE A 937 8.97 -5.40 4.56
CA PHE A 937 7.65 -5.55 5.16
C PHE A 937 6.50 -5.47 4.13
N SER A 938 5.57 -6.42 4.24
CA SER A 938 4.31 -6.46 3.48
C SER A 938 3.23 -7.12 4.34
N ARG A 939 2.25 -6.34 4.84
CA ARG A 939 1.22 -6.87 5.75
C ARG A 939 0.35 -7.91 5.06
N VAL A 940 0.39 -9.15 5.56
CA VAL A 940 -0.48 -10.25 5.13
C VAL A 940 -1.92 -10.06 5.64
N THR A 941 -2.92 -10.49 4.87
CA THR A 941 -4.34 -10.49 5.23
C THR A 941 -4.99 -11.86 4.92
N GLU A 942 -6.04 -12.27 5.65
CA GLU A 942 -6.57 -13.65 5.56
C GLU A 942 -7.16 -14.01 4.17
N THR A 943 -7.74 -13.04 3.44
CA THR A 943 -8.57 -13.33 2.25
C THR A 943 -7.80 -13.98 1.10
N ASN A 944 -6.59 -13.51 0.83
CA ASN A 944 -5.76 -13.97 -0.29
C ASN A 944 -4.26 -13.62 -0.10
N LEU A 945 -3.89 -13.29 1.14
CA LEU A 945 -2.57 -12.81 1.54
C LEU A 945 -2.16 -11.46 0.91
N ASP A 946 -3.00 -10.79 0.12
CA ASP A 946 -2.67 -9.47 -0.44
C ASP A 946 -2.54 -8.39 0.64
N SER A 947 -1.70 -7.42 0.35
CA SER A 947 -1.39 -6.28 1.18
C SER A 947 -1.92 -4.98 0.57
N SER A 948 -2.31 -4.07 1.46
CA SER A 948 -2.38 -2.62 1.18
C SER A 948 -1.63 -1.80 2.22
N HIS A 949 -0.74 -2.44 3.00
CA HIS A 949 0.13 -1.80 3.98
C HIS A 949 1.55 -2.33 3.82
N GLY A 950 2.49 -1.44 3.53
CA GLY A 950 3.86 -1.81 3.16
C GLY A 950 4.79 -0.62 3.27
N VAL A 951 6.01 -0.80 2.80
CA VAL A 951 7.03 0.26 2.69
C VAL A 951 6.54 1.38 1.78
N ALA A 952 6.40 2.60 2.32
CA ALA A 952 5.97 3.78 1.55
C ALA A 952 7.13 4.62 0.99
N PHE A 953 8.32 4.47 1.56
CA PHE A 953 9.55 5.17 1.21
C PHE A 953 10.73 4.31 1.69
N ARG A 954 11.86 4.36 0.99
CA ARG A 954 13.15 3.90 1.50
C ARG A 954 14.21 4.97 1.31
N GLN A 955 15.10 5.08 2.28
CA GLN A 955 16.29 5.91 2.22
C GLN A 955 17.49 5.16 2.80
N ILE A 956 18.66 5.33 2.18
CA ILE A 956 19.97 4.98 2.74
C ILE A 956 20.90 6.16 2.51
N THR A 957 21.49 6.71 3.58
CA THR A 957 22.45 7.83 3.47
C THR A 957 23.81 7.47 4.04
N SER A 958 24.85 8.08 3.48
CA SER A 958 26.23 7.99 3.94
C SER A 958 26.79 9.36 4.27
N MET A 959 27.57 9.41 5.34
CA MET A 959 28.36 10.58 5.71
C MET A 959 29.77 10.57 5.11
N SER A 960 30.07 9.63 4.19
CA SER A 960 31.29 9.65 3.36
C SER A 960 31.08 10.22 1.96
N ASP A 961 29.91 9.99 1.36
CA ASP A 961 29.57 10.45 0.02
C ASP A 961 28.05 10.69 -0.06
N ALA A 962 27.65 11.95 -0.14
CA ALA A 962 26.25 12.35 -0.23
C ALA A 962 25.67 12.23 -1.65
N ASP A 963 26.50 12.08 -2.69
CA ASP A 963 26.02 11.84 -4.06
C ASP A 963 25.73 10.33 -4.28
N GLY A 964 26.34 9.48 -3.46
CA GLY A 964 26.11 8.03 -3.39
C GLY A 964 24.89 7.59 -2.55
N ASP A 965 24.21 8.53 -1.88
CA ASP A 965 22.98 8.27 -1.13
C ASP A 965 21.89 7.65 -2.03
N LEU A 966 21.06 6.77 -1.48
CA LEU A 966 20.00 6.05 -2.19
C LEU A 966 18.62 6.34 -1.63
N PHE A 967 17.61 6.31 -2.49
CA PHE A 967 16.21 6.30 -2.07
C PHE A 967 15.30 5.61 -3.10
N ILE A 968 14.10 5.22 -2.69
CA ILE A 968 13.02 4.84 -3.61
C ILE A 968 11.64 5.06 -2.96
N THR A 969 10.68 5.53 -3.75
CA THR A 969 9.25 5.49 -3.45
C THR A 969 8.59 4.45 -4.35
N PRO A 970 7.58 3.67 -3.89
CA PRO A 970 6.97 2.66 -4.76
C PRO A 970 6.22 3.17 -6.00
N LEU A 971 5.84 4.45 -6.01
CA LEU A 971 5.19 5.16 -7.11
C LEU A 971 5.97 6.47 -7.39
N GLY A 972 5.63 7.16 -8.47
CA GLY A 972 6.25 8.45 -8.81
C GLY A 972 5.68 9.62 -8.00
N GLN A 973 6.03 10.86 -8.38
CA GLN A 973 5.62 12.03 -7.58
C GLN A 973 4.19 12.52 -7.86
N SER A 974 3.59 12.24 -9.02
CA SER A 974 2.32 12.86 -9.40
C SER A 974 1.10 12.19 -8.77
N ALA A 975 0.05 12.97 -8.46
CA ALA A 975 -1.28 12.43 -8.16
C ALA A 975 -2.13 12.17 -9.41
N ASN A 976 -1.78 12.76 -10.56
CA ASN A 976 -2.58 12.58 -11.76
C ASN A 976 -2.29 11.21 -12.37
N TRP A 977 -3.21 10.26 -12.23
CA TRP A 977 -3.07 8.89 -12.74
C TRP A 977 -2.92 8.76 -14.26
N LEU A 978 -3.08 9.88 -14.99
CA LEU A 978 -2.85 9.99 -16.42
C LEU A 978 -1.42 10.49 -16.76
N ASP A 979 -0.64 10.90 -15.76
CA ASP A 979 0.77 11.28 -15.92
C ASP A 979 1.68 10.04 -15.87
N TYR A 980 2.74 10.04 -16.68
CA TYR A 980 3.76 8.99 -16.66
C TYR A 980 4.45 8.88 -15.29
N ASP A 981 4.65 10.01 -14.61
CA ASP A 981 5.27 10.09 -13.29
C ASP A 981 4.29 9.78 -12.13
N TYR A 982 3.13 9.22 -12.43
CA TYR A 982 2.27 8.62 -11.41
C TYR A 982 2.82 7.27 -10.91
N HIS A 983 3.37 6.46 -11.81
CA HIS A 983 3.80 5.09 -11.50
C HIS A 983 5.20 4.74 -12.04
N SER A 984 5.99 5.76 -12.38
CA SER A 984 7.36 5.69 -12.91
C SER A 984 8.29 4.75 -12.12
N ASN A 985 8.15 4.73 -10.79
CA ASN A 985 9.02 3.97 -9.89
C ASN A 985 8.57 2.52 -9.60
N LEU A 986 7.36 2.10 -10.00
CA LEU A 986 6.76 0.83 -9.55
C LEU A 986 7.62 -0.39 -9.85
N GLN A 987 8.14 -0.48 -11.07
CA GLN A 987 9.01 -1.59 -11.46
C GLN A 987 10.37 -1.54 -10.76
N ILE A 988 10.95 -0.35 -10.60
CA ILE A 988 12.24 -0.15 -9.93
C ILE A 988 12.15 -0.61 -8.47
N PHE A 989 11.08 -0.21 -7.78
CA PHE A 989 10.79 -0.62 -6.42
C PHE A 989 10.54 -2.14 -6.30
N ALA A 990 9.72 -2.72 -7.19
CA ALA A 990 9.41 -4.15 -7.21
C ALA A 990 10.65 -5.04 -7.42
N GLU A 991 11.62 -4.56 -8.19
CA GLU A 991 12.91 -5.23 -8.44
C GLU A 991 13.93 -5.00 -7.31
N GLY A 992 13.56 -4.31 -6.22
CA GLY A 992 14.48 -3.98 -5.12
C GLY A 992 15.57 -2.97 -5.51
N ARG A 993 15.34 -2.16 -6.55
CA ARG A 993 16.30 -1.15 -7.03
C ARG A 993 15.98 0.24 -6.47
N TYR A 994 16.98 1.11 -6.50
CA TYR A 994 16.96 2.44 -5.89
C TYR A 994 17.43 3.51 -6.89
N HIS A 995 16.95 4.73 -6.67
CA HIS A 995 17.51 5.94 -7.27
C HIS A 995 18.64 6.49 -6.40
N SER A 996 19.55 7.25 -7.00
CA SER A 996 20.52 8.07 -6.26
C SER A 996 19.85 9.37 -5.80
N LEU A 997 20.00 9.73 -4.52
CA LEU A 997 19.41 10.90 -3.88
C LEU A 997 20.27 12.16 -4.15
N LYS A 998 20.39 12.52 -5.43
CA LYS A 998 21.30 13.57 -5.89
C LYS A 998 20.89 14.95 -5.38
N ARG A 999 21.88 15.79 -5.06
CA ARG A 999 21.70 17.23 -4.76
C ARG A 999 22.30 18.17 -5.82
N LYS A 1000 22.99 17.60 -6.82
CA LYS A 1000 23.65 18.30 -7.94
C LYS A 1000 23.89 17.29 -9.07
N ASN A 1001 24.24 17.77 -10.27
CA ASN A 1001 24.58 16.92 -11.42
C ASN A 1001 23.49 15.88 -11.78
N TYR A 1002 22.23 16.19 -11.47
CA TYR A 1002 21.05 15.48 -11.93
C TYR A 1002 20.69 15.92 -13.36
N LYS A 1003 19.81 15.17 -14.03
CA LYS A 1003 19.29 15.55 -15.36
C LYS A 1003 17.90 16.13 -15.20
N VAL A 1004 17.64 17.28 -15.78
CA VAL A 1004 16.34 17.97 -15.68
C VAL A 1004 15.39 17.50 -16.80
N THR A 1005 14.11 17.28 -16.47
CA THR A 1005 13.02 17.08 -17.45
C THR A 1005 12.23 18.36 -17.70
N SER A 1006 11.98 19.15 -16.65
CA SER A 1006 11.21 20.39 -16.72
C SER A 1006 11.75 21.43 -15.76
N THR A 1007 11.71 22.70 -16.16
CA THR A 1007 12.15 23.85 -15.36
C THR A 1007 11.02 24.87 -15.30
N LEU A 1008 10.55 25.16 -14.09
CA LEU A 1008 9.56 26.19 -13.80
C LEU A 1008 10.24 27.34 -13.05
N THR A 1009 10.13 28.56 -13.57
CA THR A 1009 10.66 29.76 -12.95
C THR A 1009 9.50 30.60 -12.40
N LEU A 1010 9.53 30.87 -11.09
CA LEU A 1010 8.59 31.79 -10.45
C LEU A 1010 9.20 33.19 -10.43
N LYS A 1011 8.47 34.21 -10.89
CA LYS A 1011 8.92 35.61 -10.89
C LYS A 1011 7.95 36.52 -10.13
N PRO A 1012 8.44 37.63 -9.55
CA PRO A 1012 7.60 38.67 -8.98
C PRO A 1012 6.62 39.22 -10.02
N LYS A 1013 5.33 39.22 -9.69
CA LYS A 1013 4.31 39.89 -10.49
C LYS A 1013 4.28 41.37 -10.12
N VAL A 1014 4.83 42.21 -11.00
CA VAL A 1014 4.76 43.67 -10.86
C VAL A 1014 3.28 44.09 -10.81
N SER A 1015 2.92 44.87 -9.79
CA SER A 1015 1.60 45.51 -9.72
C SER A 1015 1.48 46.56 -10.85
N GLN A 1016 0.47 46.40 -11.70
CA GLN A 1016 0.03 47.43 -12.65
C GLN A 1016 -0.84 48.47 -11.93
#